data_AF-A0AA38IXQ3-F1
#
_entry.id   AF-A0AA38IXQ3-F1
#
_cell.length_a   1.000
_cell.length_b   1.000
_cell.length_c   1.000
_cell.angle_alpha   90.00
_cell.angle_beta   90.00
_cell.angle_gamma   90.00
#
_symmetry.space_group_name_H-M   'P 1'
#
loop_
_entity.id
_entity.type
_entity.pdbx_description
1 polymer ?
#
loop_
_entity_poly.entity_id
_entity_poly.type
_entity_poly.pdbx_seq_one_letter_code
_entity_poly.pdbx_strand_id
1 'polypeptide(L)'
;MTRKCFICKKTNISCFEFPSEAKLRKQWFEAVQNYCDASKIKERTLICAEHFRPDCFENFEKVTRLTNKAVPSEFNAPIDIPTDILVDTPSQESGTQTNVTGNINSSNELIKQRLTTEVSNFKNPIERVCSLVIDDMAIRQKLIYSRSDDRLYGLSTSSSNTIGGQVEIAHQMMCYVVHGLTTRFTIPAGYFFHSSFTAEEFYSLTLKILKLVTDCGFLIIRIVTDNLALNVKLFKLLGNGTIQNVISHPYLSPLPLFLSFDYCHAIKNARNLFLQNEMMSSDGVISASFLTDLYDLQRDLPVKPVKFLTKKHLFPNNLEKMNVLRAIQIFYPSVTAALKFLNENGHELFQNVSATTKYLECMHHFFQIHNVSSKNQYIRSLDSSVAPYVNVSDERLHWLTHDFPQYIDDIQVQSQRAGLPGLSKETAHSLKFIARSTYLTVKFLLEEVGFYYVLTRTFSSDCIEAMFSHVRLRGGSNDATDARAAEYALKQILKCGIIKTSKSANVASNVDFVSKHHILPSTSSSSTQEHHKHCSDLVLPFTTLQQLRNLHNVQMLTDNTVYSASVAFLAGYIIKKMNDKFKCDYCVSSLLTKTIPGPLLRLINLQDRGGLTYPNLEFVAVLKELAEVIHLLIPHIEKENPCRTVNESLMCLRFEVTTDCTRIIELTDRKEHYSSPKVTPALFNEKVSPVTSKQSWKTCYHQGN
;
A
#
# COMPACT_ATOMS: atom_id res chain seq x y z
N MET A 1 -12.82 -3.43 41.07
CA MET A 1 -12.20 -2.58 40.02
C MET A 1 -10.70 -2.61 40.22
N THR A 2 -9.95 -3.11 39.25
CA THR A 2 -8.48 -3.12 39.29
C THR A 2 -7.95 -1.69 39.19
N ARG A 3 -7.14 -1.26 40.16
CA ARG A 3 -6.45 0.04 40.12
C ARG A 3 -5.43 -0.01 38.98
N LYS A 4 -5.63 0.82 37.95
CA LYS A 4 -4.83 0.84 36.73
C LYS A 4 -4.02 2.13 36.68
N CYS A 5 -2.71 2.03 36.45
CA CYS A 5 -1.88 3.22 36.24
C CYS A 5 -2.38 4.00 35.02
N PHE A 6 -2.50 5.31 35.16
CA PHE A 6 -2.93 6.19 34.09
C PHE A 6 -1.88 6.32 32.98
N ILE A 7 -0.60 6.23 33.31
CA ILE A 7 0.52 6.37 32.37
C ILE A 7 0.82 5.02 31.70
N CYS A 8 1.36 4.05 32.43
CA CYS A 8 1.82 2.77 31.86
C CYS A 8 0.74 1.68 31.73
N LYS A 9 -0.50 1.95 32.15
CA LYS A 9 -1.64 1.02 32.05
C LYS A 9 -1.49 -0.33 32.77
N LYS A 10 -0.45 -0.55 33.59
CA LYS A 10 -0.27 -1.77 34.41
C LYS A 10 -1.34 -1.89 35.51
N THR A 11 -1.71 -3.11 35.88
CA THR A 11 -2.84 -3.42 36.80
C THR A 11 -2.50 -4.25 38.04
N ASN A 12 -1.22 -4.53 38.33
CA ASN A 12 -0.76 -5.31 39.49
C ASN A 12 0.38 -4.61 40.27
N ILE A 13 0.32 -3.28 40.38
CA ILE A 13 1.35 -2.46 41.06
C ILE A 13 0.65 -1.44 41.96
N SER A 14 1.26 -1.12 43.11
CA SER A 14 0.82 -0.04 44.00
C SER A 14 0.59 1.24 43.19
N CYS A 15 -0.61 1.80 43.27
CA CYS A 15 -1.01 3.03 42.57
C CYS A 15 -1.46 4.09 43.57
N PHE A 16 -1.03 5.33 43.33
CA PHE A 16 -1.26 6.50 44.17
C PHE A 16 -2.13 7.52 43.43
N GLU A 17 -3.10 8.09 44.15
CA GLU A 17 -3.94 9.18 43.64
C GLU A 17 -3.18 10.50 43.71
N PHE A 18 -3.61 11.49 42.93
CA PHE A 18 -3.02 12.83 43.00
C PHE A 18 -3.19 13.41 44.41
N PRO A 19 -2.15 14.07 44.95
CA PRO A 19 -2.19 14.59 46.31
C PRO A 19 -3.22 15.71 46.44
N SER A 20 -3.83 15.82 47.62
CA SER A 20 -4.82 16.86 47.92
C SER A 20 -4.20 18.24 48.12
N GLU A 21 -2.93 18.31 48.48
CA GLU A 21 -2.20 19.56 48.67
C GLU A 21 -1.95 20.26 47.32
N ALA A 22 -2.44 21.49 47.18
CA ALA A 22 -2.45 22.20 45.89
C ALA A 22 -1.06 22.38 45.25
N LYS A 23 -0.02 22.61 46.07
CA LYS A 23 1.36 22.81 45.59
C LYS A 23 1.97 21.53 45.05
N LEU A 24 1.88 20.44 45.82
CA LEU A 24 2.37 19.12 45.40
C LEU A 24 1.57 18.56 44.22
N ARG A 25 0.25 18.81 44.20
CA ARG A 25 -0.64 18.44 43.08
C ARG A 25 -0.23 19.12 41.79
N LYS A 26 0.14 20.40 41.85
CA LYS A 26 0.66 21.14 40.68
C LYS A 26 1.97 20.53 40.18
N GLN A 27 2.88 20.14 41.07
CA GLN A 27 4.14 19.48 40.70
C GLN A 27 3.90 18.11 40.04
N TRP A 28 2.97 17.31 40.54
CA TRP A 28 2.58 16.05 39.90
C TRP A 28 1.95 16.28 38.52
N PHE A 29 1.11 17.31 38.40
CA PHE A 29 0.51 17.66 37.12
C PHE A 29 1.58 18.08 36.10
N GLU A 30 2.53 18.93 36.51
CA GLU A 30 3.65 19.37 35.67
C GLU A 30 4.57 18.22 35.25
N ALA A 31 4.80 17.25 36.15
CA ALA A 31 5.59 16.07 35.84
C ALA A 31 4.90 15.14 34.82
N VAL A 32 3.58 14.99 34.93
CA VAL A 32 2.81 14.00 34.15
C VAL A 32 2.27 14.56 32.83
N GLN A 33 2.03 15.87 32.71
CA GLN A 33 1.46 16.50 31.50
C GLN A 33 2.34 16.34 30.24
N ASN A 34 3.64 16.12 30.39
CA ASN A 34 4.55 15.88 29.26
C ASN A 34 4.40 14.48 28.66
N TYR A 35 3.74 13.55 29.37
CA TYR A 35 3.64 12.13 29.00
C TYR A 35 2.19 11.69 28.73
N CYS A 36 1.22 12.59 28.89
CA CYS A 36 -0.18 12.29 28.63
C CYS A 36 -0.98 13.55 28.28
N ASP A 37 -2.16 13.36 27.69
CA ASP A 37 -3.09 14.44 27.40
C ASP A 37 -3.60 15.07 28.70
N ALA A 38 -3.16 16.31 28.98
CA ALA A 38 -3.50 17.07 30.19
C ALA A 38 -5.01 17.20 30.44
N SER A 39 -5.83 17.15 29.38
CA SER A 39 -7.31 17.22 29.49
C SER A 39 -7.94 15.99 30.14
N LYS A 40 -7.18 14.88 30.26
CA LYS A 40 -7.64 13.61 30.81
C LYS A 40 -7.19 13.35 32.25
N ILE A 41 -6.34 14.23 32.80
CA ILE A 41 -5.93 14.16 34.22
C ILE A 41 -7.10 14.67 35.08
N LYS A 42 -7.59 13.81 35.97
CA LYS A 42 -8.66 14.10 36.92
C LYS A 42 -8.13 13.89 38.33
N GLU A 43 -8.87 14.37 39.33
CA GLU A 43 -8.46 14.24 40.74
C GLU A 43 -8.26 12.78 41.19
N ARG A 44 -8.98 11.83 40.58
CA ARG A 44 -8.84 10.38 40.84
C ARG A 44 -7.89 9.66 39.88
N THR A 45 -7.05 10.39 39.16
CA THR A 45 -6.04 9.79 38.30
C THR A 45 -5.01 9.06 39.16
N LEU A 46 -4.69 7.81 38.79
CA LEU A 46 -3.79 6.93 39.51
C LEU A 46 -2.43 6.84 38.81
N ILE A 47 -1.33 6.98 39.55
CA ILE A 47 0.04 6.82 39.07
C ILE A 47 0.68 5.64 39.83
N CYS A 48 1.29 4.68 39.14
CA CYS A 48 1.94 3.53 39.82
C CYS A 48 3.28 3.90 40.45
N ALA A 49 3.70 3.09 41.42
CA ALA A 49 4.95 3.23 42.17
C ALA A 49 6.21 3.29 41.30
N GLU A 50 6.22 2.64 40.13
CA GLU A 50 7.37 2.68 39.20
C GLU A 50 7.69 4.09 38.70
N HIS A 51 6.75 5.05 38.83
CA HIS A 51 6.98 6.43 38.45
C HIS A 51 7.66 7.28 39.53
N PHE A 52 8.02 6.70 40.66
CA PHE A 52 8.64 7.40 41.79
C PHE A 52 9.99 6.77 42.10
N ARG A 53 10.96 7.62 42.48
CA ARG A 53 12.26 7.15 42.95
C ARG A 53 12.15 6.38 44.25
N PRO A 54 13.11 5.49 44.55
CA PRO A 54 13.19 4.79 45.82
C PRO A 54 13.09 5.64 47.08
N ASP A 55 13.71 6.82 47.09
CA ASP A 55 13.72 7.79 48.18
C ASP A 55 12.37 8.52 48.39
N CYS A 56 11.43 8.36 47.46
CA CYS A 56 10.09 8.91 47.56
C CYS A 56 9.16 8.10 48.47
N PHE A 57 9.61 6.96 49.00
CA PHE A 57 8.80 6.05 49.83
C PHE A 57 9.25 6.04 51.30
N GLU A 58 8.29 6.11 52.23
CA GLU A 58 8.57 6.01 53.68
C GLU A 58 9.03 4.59 54.09
N ASN A 59 8.68 3.57 53.31
CA ASN A 59 9.12 2.18 53.49
C ASN A 59 9.35 1.54 52.12
N PHE A 60 10.62 1.41 51.74
CA PHE A 60 11.04 0.98 50.40
C PHE A 60 10.69 -0.49 50.09
N GLU A 61 10.63 -1.36 51.11
CA GLU A 61 10.34 -2.79 50.91
C GLU A 61 8.85 -3.08 50.65
N LYS A 62 7.94 -2.26 51.21
CA LYS A 62 6.49 -2.49 51.09
C LYS A 62 5.80 -1.56 50.09
N VAL A 63 6.42 -0.44 49.70
CA VAL A 63 5.93 0.53 48.68
C VAL A 63 4.44 0.86 48.86
N THR A 64 4.06 1.20 50.09
CA THR A 64 2.66 1.47 50.47
C THR A 64 2.35 2.96 50.66
N ARG A 65 3.36 3.80 50.90
CA ARG A 65 3.17 5.21 51.23
C ARG A 65 4.29 6.09 50.67
N LEU A 66 3.88 7.16 50.01
CA LEU A 66 4.75 8.22 49.50
C LEU A 66 5.05 9.26 50.58
N THR A 67 6.24 9.83 50.55
CA THR A 67 6.62 10.95 51.42
C THR A 67 5.86 12.22 51.02
N ASN A 68 5.77 13.19 51.94
CA ASN A 68 5.11 14.47 51.73
C ASN A 68 5.76 15.39 50.66
N LYS A 69 6.91 14.99 50.12
CA LYS A 69 7.62 15.70 49.03
C LYS A 69 7.77 14.86 47.76
N ALA A 70 7.21 13.64 47.74
CA ALA A 70 7.33 12.75 46.60
C ALA A 70 6.65 13.34 45.37
N VAL A 71 7.37 13.42 44.26
CA VAL A 71 6.87 13.82 42.93
C VAL A 71 7.24 12.71 41.96
N PRO A 72 6.34 12.25 41.08
CA PRO A 72 6.70 11.23 40.10
C PRO A 72 7.74 11.80 39.13
N SER A 73 8.86 11.10 38.99
CA SER A 73 10.02 11.52 38.21
C SER A 73 10.60 10.42 37.33
N GLU A 74 10.16 9.17 37.54
CA GLU A 74 10.67 7.99 36.83
C GLU A 74 9.68 7.59 35.72
N PHE A 75 9.66 8.37 34.64
CA PHE A 75 8.93 7.96 33.44
C PHE A 75 9.89 7.13 32.60
N ASN A 76 9.75 5.80 32.62
CA ASN A 76 10.48 4.92 31.69
C ASN A 76 10.27 5.48 30.27
N ALA A 77 11.30 6.14 29.75
CA ALA A 77 11.29 6.70 28.42
C ALA A 77 11.27 5.55 27.40
N PRO A 78 10.56 5.69 26.26
CA PRO A 78 11.01 5.04 25.03
C PRO A 78 12.50 5.39 24.85
N ILE A 79 13.33 4.41 24.44
CA ILE A 79 14.80 4.49 24.32
C ILE A 79 15.28 5.94 24.23
N ASP A 80 16.12 6.36 25.20
CA ASP A 80 16.86 7.62 25.11
C ASP A 80 17.57 7.67 23.75
N ILE A 81 16.99 8.41 22.81
CA ILE A 81 17.68 8.87 21.61
C ILE A 81 18.79 9.74 22.18
N PRO A 82 20.08 9.40 21.99
CA PRO A 82 21.18 10.04 22.70
C PRO A 82 21.05 11.56 22.69
N THR A 83 20.77 12.15 23.85
CA THR A 83 20.74 13.60 24.05
C THR A 83 22.14 14.22 24.02
N ASP A 84 23.20 13.40 23.97
CA ASP A 84 24.60 13.81 24.04
C ASP A 84 25.22 14.21 22.69
N ILE A 85 24.42 14.60 21.69
CA ILE A 85 24.90 15.32 20.49
C ILE A 85 24.35 16.76 20.44
N LEU A 86 23.80 17.28 21.55
CA LEU A 86 23.16 18.61 21.60
C LEU A 86 24.04 19.74 22.15
N VAL A 87 25.30 19.51 22.51
CA VAL A 87 26.22 20.60 22.88
C VAL A 87 27.61 20.27 22.36
N ASP A 88 27.92 20.76 21.15
CA ASP A 88 29.25 21.28 20.82
C ASP A 88 29.18 21.99 19.46
N THR A 89 29.07 23.32 19.51
CA THR A 89 29.49 24.19 18.41
C THR A 89 30.96 23.93 18.13
N PRO A 90 31.37 23.52 16.91
CA PRO A 90 32.79 23.37 16.62
C PRO A 90 33.41 24.77 16.51
N SER A 91 34.27 25.09 17.48
CA SER A 91 35.32 26.09 17.31
C SER A 91 36.18 25.71 16.10
N GLN A 92 36.45 26.69 15.24
CA GLN A 92 37.31 26.53 14.08
C GLN A 92 38.72 26.13 14.53
N GLU A 93 39.13 24.89 14.25
CA GLU A 93 40.54 24.51 14.24
C GLU A 93 40.96 24.13 12.82
N SER A 94 41.95 24.87 12.33
CA SER A 94 42.61 24.71 11.04
C SER A 94 43.54 23.49 11.08
N GLY A 95 43.05 22.35 10.59
CA GLY A 95 43.86 21.16 10.27
C GLY A 95 43.99 21.00 8.76
N THR A 96 45.23 20.93 8.27
CA THR A 96 45.64 20.76 6.87
C THR A 96 44.91 19.61 6.16
N GLN A 97 44.09 19.96 5.16
CA GLN A 97 43.37 19.03 4.28
C GLN A 97 44.28 18.54 3.14
N THR A 98 44.37 17.23 2.97
CA THR A 98 44.83 16.59 1.74
C THR A 98 43.72 16.67 0.69
N ASN A 99 44.03 17.34 -0.42
CA ASN A 99 43.10 17.61 -1.53
C ASN A 99 42.68 16.32 -2.25
N VAL A 100 41.42 15.92 -2.08
CA VAL A 100 40.70 15.04 -3.01
C VAL A 100 39.77 15.94 -3.83
N THR A 101 40.19 16.28 -5.04
CA THR A 101 39.48 17.15 -5.97
C THR A 101 38.30 16.42 -6.63
N GLY A 102 37.07 16.88 -6.38
CA GLY A 102 35.89 16.48 -7.15
C GLY A 102 34.56 16.80 -6.49
N ASN A 103 34.17 18.08 -6.40
CA ASN A 103 32.80 18.62 -6.29
C ASN A 103 31.74 17.93 -5.38
N ILE A 104 32.18 17.19 -4.36
CA ILE A 104 31.34 16.64 -3.29
C ILE A 104 30.81 17.77 -2.37
N ASN A 105 31.52 18.90 -2.28
CA ASN A 105 31.23 19.94 -1.27
C ASN A 105 29.91 20.69 -1.50
N SER A 106 29.58 21.15 -2.71
CA SER A 106 28.37 21.98 -2.92
C SER A 106 27.05 21.21 -2.80
N SER A 107 27.03 19.96 -3.26
CA SER A 107 25.85 19.10 -3.19
C SER A 107 25.64 18.57 -1.78
N ASN A 108 26.72 18.23 -1.07
CA ASN A 108 26.63 17.83 0.34
C ASN A 108 26.13 18.95 1.24
N GLU A 109 26.54 20.20 1.01
CA GLU A 109 26.02 21.33 1.77
C GLU A 109 24.50 21.51 1.57
N LEU A 110 24.00 21.41 0.33
CA LEU A 110 22.56 21.51 0.07
C LEU A 110 21.78 20.35 0.71
N ILE A 111 22.33 19.13 0.65
CA ILE A 111 21.73 17.95 1.32
C ILE A 111 21.69 18.18 2.83
N LYS A 112 22.81 18.60 3.43
CA LYS A 112 22.91 18.87 4.87
C LYS A 112 21.92 19.95 5.30
N GLN A 113 21.87 21.08 4.57
CA GLN A 113 20.90 22.15 4.80
C GLN A 113 19.47 21.64 4.75
N ARG A 114 19.11 20.84 3.73
CA ARG A 114 17.77 20.26 3.61
C ARG A 114 17.45 19.33 4.78
N LEU A 115 18.35 18.43 5.14
CA LEU A 115 18.18 17.49 6.25
C LEU A 115 18.02 18.23 7.58
N THR A 116 18.90 19.18 7.91
CA THR A 116 18.82 19.98 9.14
C THR A 116 17.54 20.82 9.21
N THR A 117 17.10 21.38 8.07
CA THR A 117 15.84 22.14 8.00
C THR A 117 14.62 21.24 8.27
N GLU A 118 14.63 20.01 7.80
CA GLU A 118 13.53 19.07 8.08
C GLU A 118 13.53 18.64 9.56
N VAL A 119 14.70 18.38 10.14
CA VAL A 119 14.82 18.03 11.56
C VAL A 119 14.36 19.17 12.48
N SER A 120 14.65 20.43 12.13
CA SER A 120 14.19 21.58 12.92
C SER A 120 12.67 21.79 12.85
N ASN A 121 12.00 21.25 11.83
CA ASN A 121 10.55 21.29 11.69
C ASN A 121 9.83 20.17 12.46
N PHE A 122 10.54 19.10 12.85
CA PHE A 122 9.96 18.02 13.64
C PHE A 122 9.70 18.46 15.08
N LYS A 123 8.44 18.31 15.50
CA LYS A 123 7.99 18.69 16.85
C LYS A 123 8.19 17.56 17.84
N ASN A 124 8.15 16.31 17.35
CA ASN A 124 8.32 15.13 18.18
C ASN A 124 9.55 14.33 17.72
N PRO A 125 10.43 13.89 18.64
CA PRO A 125 11.59 13.07 18.29
C PRO A 125 11.26 11.82 17.45
N ILE A 126 10.07 11.23 17.62
CA ILE A 126 9.64 10.04 16.87
C ILE A 126 9.48 10.30 15.36
N GLU A 127 9.38 11.57 14.94
CA GLU A 127 9.32 11.94 13.52
C GLU A 127 10.68 11.79 12.83
N ARG A 128 11.78 11.76 13.60
CA ARG A 128 13.14 11.56 13.11
C ARG A 128 13.44 10.10 12.72
N VAL A 129 12.55 9.16 13.10
CA VAL A 129 12.72 7.73 12.84
C VAL A 129 12.47 7.41 11.37
N CYS A 130 13.50 6.89 10.71
CA CYS A 130 13.49 6.70 9.26
C CYS A 130 14.22 5.43 8.80
N SER A 131 13.97 5.04 7.55
CA SER A 131 14.78 4.09 6.78
C SER A 131 15.74 4.83 5.85
N LEU A 132 16.92 4.26 5.63
CA LEU A 132 17.79 4.57 4.51
C LEU A 132 17.49 3.61 3.36
N VAL A 133 17.01 4.14 2.25
CA VAL A 133 16.66 3.39 1.04
C VAL A 133 17.76 3.63 0.01
N ILE A 134 18.30 2.55 -0.55
CA ILE A 134 19.41 2.59 -1.51
C ILE A 134 18.98 1.85 -2.77
N ASP A 135 19.10 2.53 -3.91
CA ASP A 135 18.84 1.94 -5.22
C ASP A 135 19.63 2.68 -6.31
N ASP A 136 19.76 2.05 -7.46
CA ASP A 136 20.53 2.54 -8.59
C ASP A 136 19.62 2.89 -9.77
N MET A 137 20.02 3.90 -10.54
CA MET A 137 19.30 4.35 -11.71
C MET A 137 20.23 4.44 -12.91
N ALA A 138 19.89 3.71 -13.98
CA ALA A 138 20.58 3.85 -15.26
C ALA A 138 20.47 5.29 -15.79
N ILE A 139 21.61 5.83 -16.22
CA ILE A 139 21.73 7.15 -16.84
C ILE A 139 22.39 7.03 -18.22
N ARG A 140 22.17 8.04 -19.06
CA ARG A 140 22.81 8.11 -20.37
C ARG A 140 24.30 8.43 -20.21
N GLN A 141 25.15 7.56 -20.76
CA GLN A 141 26.58 7.81 -20.91
C GLN A 141 26.80 9.04 -21.80
N LYS A 142 27.21 10.15 -21.19
CA LYS A 142 27.44 11.40 -21.90
C LYS A 142 28.33 12.33 -21.06
N LEU A 143 29.42 12.80 -21.67
CA LEU A 143 30.25 13.86 -21.11
C LEU A 143 29.69 15.23 -21.51
N ILE A 144 29.48 16.13 -20.54
CA ILE A 144 28.92 17.46 -20.80
C ILE A 144 29.75 18.50 -20.05
N TYR A 145 30.34 19.44 -20.78
CA TYR A 145 30.93 20.63 -20.17
C TYR A 145 29.86 21.71 -19.96
N SER A 146 29.73 22.19 -18.72
CA SER A 146 28.86 23.30 -18.36
C SER A 146 29.71 24.55 -18.17
N ARG A 147 29.50 25.57 -19.02
CA ARG A 147 30.20 26.86 -18.91
C ARG A 147 29.82 27.63 -17.64
N SER A 148 28.56 27.52 -17.21
CA SER A 148 28.07 28.26 -16.02
C SER A 148 28.67 27.72 -14.72
N ASP A 149 28.93 26.41 -14.67
CA ASP A 149 29.48 25.75 -13.49
C ASP A 149 30.99 25.48 -13.63
N ASP A 150 31.58 25.86 -14.76
CA ASP A 150 32.94 25.52 -15.21
C ASP A 150 33.35 24.07 -14.88
N ARG A 151 32.50 23.11 -15.29
CA ARG A 151 32.63 21.71 -14.87
C ARG A 151 32.19 20.72 -15.95
N LEU A 152 32.87 19.58 -15.98
CA LEU A 152 32.47 18.38 -16.70
C LEU A 152 31.49 17.52 -15.87
N TYR A 153 30.38 17.14 -16.49
CA TYR A 153 29.39 16.18 -15.99
C TYR A 153 29.52 14.86 -16.75
N GLY A 154 29.16 13.74 -16.10
CA GLY A 154 29.16 12.40 -16.69
C GLY A 154 30.38 11.55 -16.37
N LEU A 155 31.31 12.06 -15.56
CA LEU A 155 32.45 11.31 -15.04
C LEU A 155 32.03 10.39 -13.88
N SER A 156 32.64 9.20 -13.80
CA SER A 156 32.50 8.29 -12.64
C SER A 156 33.10 8.92 -11.38
N THR A 157 32.46 8.66 -10.23
CA THR A 157 32.84 9.20 -8.92
C THR A 157 33.96 8.38 -8.24
N SER A 158 34.62 7.49 -8.97
CA SER A 158 35.65 6.60 -8.42
C SER A 158 36.87 7.37 -7.87
N SER A 159 37.40 6.88 -6.74
CA SER A 159 38.57 7.44 -6.04
C SER A 159 39.90 7.31 -6.79
N SER A 160 39.90 6.70 -7.98
CA SER A 160 41.06 6.36 -8.79
C SER A 160 41.21 7.24 -10.04
N ASN A 161 40.82 8.51 -9.99
CA ASN A 161 41.25 9.49 -10.99
C ASN A 161 42.71 9.88 -10.72
N THR A 162 43.62 8.94 -10.90
CA THR A 162 45.06 9.21 -10.97
C THR A 162 45.35 10.01 -12.24
N ILE A 163 46.32 10.91 -12.17
CA ILE A 163 46.80 11.66 -13.32
C ILE A 163 47.35 10.65 -14.35
N GLY A 164 46.68 10.53 -15.50
CA GLY A 164 47.02 9.57 -16.56
C GLY A 164 46.11 8.33 -16.66
N GLY A 165 45.09 8.20 -15.79
CA GLY A 165 44.09 7.13 -15.88
C GLY A 165 43.09 7.29 -17.03
N GLN A 166 42.49 6.18 -17.49
CA GLN A 166 41.38 6.22 -18.45
C GLN A 166 40.16 6.92 -17.83
N VAL A 167 39.59 7.86 -18.56
CA VAL A 167 38.37 8.57 -18.14
C VAL A 167 37.17 7.62 -18.24
N GLU A 168 36.63 7.22 -17.08
CA GLU A 168 35.41 6.39 -17.04
C GLU A 168 34.14 7.25 -17.06
N ILE A 169 33.29 6.99 -18.05
CA ILE A 169 31.99 7.64 -18.18
C ILE A 169 30.95 6.87 -17.36
N ALA A 170 30.24 7.58 -16.50
CA ALA A 170 29.20 7.02 -15.67
C ALA A 170 27.98 6.58 -16.52
N HIS A 171 27.40 5.44 -16.15
CA HIS A 171 26.17 4.92 -16.75
C HIS A 171 25.11 4.53 -15.72
N GLN A 172 25.44 4.67 -14.44
CA GLN A 172 24.57 4.43 -13.30
C GLN A 172 24.66 5.61 -12.32
N MET A 173 23.65 5.74 -11.47
CA MET A 173 23.52 6.77 -10.44
C MET A 173 22.94 6.13 -9.18
N MET A 174 23.85 5.70 -8.30
CA MET A 174 23.51 5.21 -6.98
C MET A 174 22.95 6.34 -6.13
N CYS A 175 21.77 6.14 -5.55
CA CYS A 175 21.11 7.12 -4.71
C CYS A 175 20.80 6.56 -3.33
N TYR A 176 20.92 7.43 -2.34
CA TYR A 176 20.56 7.20 -0.95
C TYR A 176 19.42 8.15 -0.60
N VAL A 177 18.33 7.61 -0.08
CA VAL A 177 17.13 8.36 0.27
C VAL A 177 16.75 8.05 1.70
N VAL A 178 16.51 9.10 2.49
CA VAL A 178 15.95 8.96 3.83
C VAL A 178 14.44 9.03 3.73
N HIS A 179 13.77 8.01 4.25
CA HIS A 179 12.32 7.87 4.19
C HIS A 179 11.73 7.69 5.60
N GLY A 180 10.81 8.57 5.99
CA GLY A 180 10.24 8.56 7.33
C GLY A 180 9.29 7.38 7.58
N LEU A 181 9.38 6.80 8.78
CA LEU A 181 8.54 5.65 9.18
C LEU A 181 7.27 6.09 9.90
N THR A 182 7.32 7.19 10.66
CA THR A 182 6.16 7.81 11.32
C THR A 182 5.51 8.87 10.43
N THR A 183 6.31 9.87 10.05
CA THR A 183 5.91 11.01 9.24
C THR A 183 6.36 10.78 7.81
N ARG A 184 5.48 11.09 6.84
CA ARG A 184 5.79 10.87 5.43
C ARG A 184 6.72 11.96 4.91
N PHE A 185 7.97 11.62 4.67
CA PHE A 185 8.93 12.42 3.92
C PHE A 185 9.88 11.50 3.14
N THR A 186 10.45 12.03 2.07
CA THR A 186 11.42 11.35 1.21
C THR A 186 12.46 12.38 0.82
N ILE A 187 13.69 12.24 1.32
CA ILE A 187 14.74 13.24 1.14
C ILE A 187 15.97 12.57 0.53
N PRO A 188 16.48 13.03 -0.63
CA PRO A 188 17.77 12.58 -1.13
C PRO A 188 18.87 12.91 -0.10
N ALA A 189 19.59 11.89 0.35
CA ALA A 189 20.69 12.02 1.32
C ALA A 189 22.07 11.83 0.71
N GLY A 190 22.16 11.33 -0.52
CA GLY A 190 23.40 11.20 -1.26
C GLY A 190 23.15 10.64 -2.64
N TYR A 191 24.00 10.99 -3.61
CA TYR A 191 23.98 10.41 -4.94
C TYR A 191 25.40 10.38 -5.52
N PHE A 192 25.71 9.32 -6.25
CA PHE A 192 27.03 9.09 -6.84
C PHE A 192 26.87 8.54 -8.26
N PHE A 193 27.51 9.19 -9.22
CA PHE A 193 27.53 8.72 -10.61
C PHE A 193 28.67 7.71 -10.77
N HIS A 194 28.41 6.54 -11.33
CA HIS A 194 29.46 5.53 -11.45
C HIS A 194 29.35 4.67 -12.72
N SER A 195 30.46 4.03 -13.04
CA SER A 195 30.59 2.91 -13.98
C SER A 195 30.41 1.58 -13.25
N SER A 196 31.06 1.42 -12.09
CA SER A 196 31.00 0.25 -11.24
C SER A 196 31.40 0.63 -9.81
N PHE A 197 31.09 -0.25 -8.85
CA PHE A 197 31.58 -0.13 -7.49
C PHE A 197 32.19 -1.45 -7.05
N THR A 198 33.30 -1.37 -6.31
CA THR A 198 33.70 -2.46 -5.42
C THR A 198 32.76 -2.52 -4.20
N ALA A 199 32.70 -3.67 -3.53
CA ALA A 199 31.85 -3.80 -2.35
C ALA A 199 32.35 -2.91 -1.20
N GLU A 200 33.66 -2.73 -1.10
CA GLU A 200 34.37 -1.93 -0.10
C GLU A 200 34.14 -0.42 -0.30
N GLU A 201 34.19 0.06 -1.54
CA GLU A 201 33.81 1.44 -1.87
C GLU A 201 32.35 1.70 -1.53
N PHE A 202 31.46 0.80 -1.92
CA PHE A 202 30.03 0.95 -1.67
C PHE A 202 29.70 0.92 -0.16
N TYR A 203 30.36 0.04 0.60
CA TYR A 203 30.30 0.01 2.06
C TYR A 203 30.79 1.33 2.67
N SER A 204 31.94 1.83 2.22
CA SER A 204 32.52 3.09 2.71
C SER A 204 31.61 4.30 2.42
N LEU A 205 30.98 4.35 1.24
CA LEU A 205 30.01 5.38 0.90
C LEU A 205 28.75 5.28 1.78
N THR A 206 28.24 4.07 1.98
CA THR A 206 27.06 3.83 2.83
C THR A 206 27.31 4.31 4.26
N LEU A 207 28.47 4.00 4.83
CA LEU A 207 28.88 4.49 6.15
C LEU A 207 28.97 6.03 6.22
N LYS A 208 29.56 6.68 5.21
CA LYS A 208 29.62 8.14 5.14
C LYS A 208 28.23 8.78 5.13
N ILE A 209 27.29 8.22 4.36
CA ILE A 209 25.90 8.71 4.31
C ILE A 209 25.18 8.47 5.64
N LEU A 210 25.33 7.28 6.23
CA LEU A 210 24.79 6.98 7.56
C LEU A 210 25.25 7.99 8.60
N LYS A 211 26.56 8.31 8.63
CA LYS A 211 27.13 9.32 9.55
C LYS A 211 26.55 10.70 9.29
N LEU A 212 26.55 11.16 8.03
CA LEU A 212 26.04 12.48 7.66
C LEU A 212 24.59 12.68 8.10
N VAL A 213 23.73 11.69 7.82
CA VAL A 213 22.30 11.78 8.15
C VAL A 213 22.08 11.72 9.67
N THR A 214 22.84 10.86 10.37
CA THR A 214 22.83 10.77 11.83
C THR A 214 23.24 12.11 12.46
N ASP A 215 24.30 12.74 11.95
CA ASP A 215 24.79 14.04 12.44
C ASP A 215 23.81 15.18 12.19
N CYS A 216 22.93 15.04 11.21
CA CYS A 216 21.82 15.98 10.99
C CYS A 216 20.67 15.80 11.99
N GLY A 217 20.68 14.74 12.80
CA GLY A 217 19.69 14.45 13.84
C GLY A 217 18.60 13.44 13.46
N PHE A 218 18.73 12.74 12.33
CA PHE A 218 17.82 11.65 11.96
C PHE A 218 18.21 10.34 12.66
N LEU A 219 17.21 9.49 12.91
CA LEU A 219 17.40 8.16 13.50
C LEU A 219 17.16 7.08 12.44
N ILE A 220 18.23 6.65 11.77
CA ILE A 220 18.16 5.58 10.79
C ILE A 220 18.14 4.24 11.54
N ILE A 221 16.97 3.60 11.56
CA ILE A 221 16.82 2.28 12.21
C ILE A 221 16.83 1.13 11.19
N ARG A 222 16.74 1.42 9.89
CA ARG A 222 16.62 0.40 8.85
C ARG A 222 17.30 0.78 7.55
N ILE A 223 17.90 -0.19 6.86
CA ILE A 223 18.39 -0.08 5.48
C ILE A 223 17.59 -1.01 4.57
N VAL A 224 17.23 -0.51 3.39
CA VAL A 224 16.50 -1.26 2.34
C VAL A 224 17.23 -1.15 1.02
N THR A 225 17.42 -2.28 0.36
CA THR A 225 18.03 -2.39 -0.97
C THR A 225 17.31 -3.44 -1.80
N ASP A 226 17.63 -3.57 -3.09
CA ASP A 226 17.24 -4.76 -3.84
C ASP A 226 18.16 -5.97 -3.52
N ASN A 227 17.83 -7.15 -4.06
CA ASN A 227 18.61 -8.38 -3.84
C ASN A 227 19.70 -8.59 -4.92
N LEU A 228 20.33 -7.53 -5.43
CA LEU A 228 21.48 -7.66 -6.33
C LEU A 228 22.73 -8.12 -5.58
N ALA A 229 23.64 -8.80 -6.28
CA ALA A 229 24.84 -9.39 -5.69
C ALA A 229 25.74 -8.36 -4.96
N LEU A 230 25.82 -7.12 -5.47
CA LEU A 230 26.55 -6.03 -4.83
C LEU A 230 25.91 -5.63 -3.48
N ASN A 231 24.58 -5.53 -3.44
CA ASN A 231 23.81 -5.20 -2.23
C ASN A 231 23.86 -6.32 -1.19
N VAL A 232 23.87 -7.58 -1.61
CA VAL A 232 24.13 -8.73 -0.73
C VAL A 232 25.52 -8.66 -0.11
N LYS A 233 26.55 -8.29 -0.88
CA LYS A 233 27.92 -8.09 -0.37
C LYS A 233 27.99 -6.93 0.62
N LEU A 234 27.31 -5.81 0.35
CA LEU A 234 27.17 -4.71 1.31
C LEU A 234 26.60 -5.20 2.65
N PHE A 235 25.50 -5.96 2.63
CA PHE A 235 24.89 -6.48 3.86
C PHE A 235 25.81 -7.46 4.60
N LYS A 236 26.61 -8.26 3.88
CA LYS A 236 27.64 -9.10 4.51
C LYS A 236 28.72 -8.26 5.18
N LEU A 237 29.22 -7.20 4.53
CA LEU A 237 30.22 -6.31 5.13
C LEU A 237 29.68 -5.61 6.38
N LEU A 238 28.43 -5.12 6.34
CA LEU A 238 27.74 -4.57 7.51
C LEU A 238 27.53 -5.59 8.64
N GLY A 239 27.30 -6.86 8.30
CA GLY A 239 27.14 -7.96 9.25
C GLY A 239 28.41 -8.77 9.53
N ASN A 240 29.59 -8.13 9.48
CA ASN A 240 30.89 -8.74 9.80
C ASN A 240 31.17 -10.05 9.02
N GLY A 241 30.90 -10.05 7.72
CA GLY A 241 31.10 -11.17 6.80
C GLY A 241 29.87 -12.06 6.59
N THR A 242 28.78 -11.84 7.33
CA THR A 242 27.54 -12.64 7.25
C THR A 242 26.33 -11.77 7.00
N ILE A 243 25.33 -12.30 6.31
CA ILE A 243 24.07 -11.58 6.13
C ILE A 243 23.21 -11.71 7.39
N GLN A 244 22.91 -10.59 8.03
CA GLN A 244 22.14 -10.54 9.27
C GLN A 244 20.96 -9.58 9.13
N ASN A 245 19.83 -9.90 9.73
CA ASN A 245 18.67 -8.99 9.72
C ASN A 245 18.84 -7.80 10.68
N VAL A 246 19.71 -7.91 11.67
CA VAL A 246 19.98 -6.89 12.69
C VAL A 246 21.48 -6.82 12.90
N ILE A 247 22.00 -5.60 12.92
CA ILE A 247 23.37 -5.30 13.31
C ILE A 247 23.36 -4.17 14.34
N SER A 248 24.46 -3.95 15.05
CA SER A 248 24.61 -2.75 15.88
C SER A 248 24.77 -1.52 14.98
N HIS A 249 24.09 -0.42 15.30
CA HIS A 249 24.21 0.81 14.53
C HIS A 249 25.65 1.33 14.60
N PRO A 250 26.35 1.57 13.46
CA PRO A 250 27.77 1.93 13.45
C PRO A 250 28.12 3.21 14.21
N TYR A 251 27.15 4.10 14.39
CA TYR A 251 27.35 5.44 14.98
C TYR A 251 26.47 5.75 16.20
N LEU A 252 25.53 4.87 16.55
CA LEU A 252 24.52 5.11 17.60
C LEU A 252 24.37 3.89 18.48
N SER A 253 25.48 3.28 18.89
CA SER A 253 25.43 2.14 19.82
C SER A 253 24.74 2.55 21.13
N PRO A 254 23.83 1.74 21.71
CA PRO A 254 23.50 0.35 21.36
C PRO A 254 22.30 0.16 20.40
N LEU A 255 21.87 1.18 19.66
CA LEU A 255 20.71 1.11 18.77
C LEU A 255 20.86 0.00 17.71
N PRO A 256 19.82 -0.81 17.44
CA PRO A 256 19.84 -1.78 16.35
C PRO A 256 19.63 -1.10 14.98
N LEU A 257 20.26 -1.65 13.95
CA LEU A 257 20.02 -1.31 12.56
C LEU A 257 19.51 -2.54 11.81
N PHE A 258 18.28 -2.47 11.31
CA PHE A 258 17.61 -3.55 10.61
C PHE A 258 17.96 -3.55 9.12
N LEU A 259 18.37 -4.70 8.58
CA LEU A 259 18.66 -4.86 7.15
C LEU A 259 17.54 -5.64 6.47
N SER A 260 17.18 -5.22 5.26
CA SER A 260 16.02 -5.76 4.53
C SER A 260 16.22 -5.62 3.02
N PHE A 261 15.66 -6.56 2.26
CA PHE A 261 15.49 -6.38 0.82
C PHE A 261 14.11 -5.80 0.52
N ASP A 262 13.94 -5.23 -0.67
CA ASP A 262 12.63 -4.76 -1.10
C ASP A 262 11.67 -5.92 -1.46
N TYR A 263 10.48 -5.88 -0.86
CA TYR A 263 9.46 -6.91 -1.04
C TYR A 263 8.76 -6.83 -2.40
N CYS A 264 8.69 -5.65 -3.03
CA CYS A 264 8.15 -5.52 -4.39
C CYS A 264 9.05 -6.24 -5.40
N HIS A 265 10.37 -6.10 -5.27
CA HIS A 265 11.35 -6.86 -6.05
C HIS A 265 11.29 -8.38 -5.78
N ALA A 266 11.19 -8.80 -4.52
CA ALA A 266 11.06 -10.22 -4.18
C ALA A 266 9.80 -10.87 -4.78
N ILE A 267 8.66 -10.17 -4.74
CA ILE A 267 7.41 -10.62 -5.37
C ILE A 267 7.52 -10.70 -6.90
N LYS A 268 8.19 -9.73 -7.55
CA LYS A 268 8.47 -9.79 -9.00
C LYS A 268 9.28 -11.04 -9.35
N ASN A 269 10.29 -11.38 -8.54
CA ASN A 269 11.13 -12.56 -8.76
C ASN A 269 10.36 -13.87 -8.53
N ALA A 270 9.59 -13.96 -7.44
CA ALA A 270 8.72 -15.11 -7.17
C ALA A 270 7.73 -15.34 -8.32
N ARG A 271 7.09 -14.28 -8.81
CA ARG A 271 6.21 -14.34 -9.99
C ARG A 271 6.94 -14.83 -11.23
N ASN A 272 8.12 -14.28 -11.53
CA ASN A 272 8.87 -14.65 -12.73
C ASN A 272 9.26 -16.13 -12.70
N LEU A 273 9.69 -16.65 -11.53
CA LEU A 273 10.01 -18.07 -11.35
C LEU A 273 8.77 -18.95 -11.49
N PHE A 274 7.64 -18.55 -10.90
CA PHE A 274 6.36 -19.25 -11.04
C PHE A 274 5.90 -19.39 -12.50
N LEU A 275 6.12 -18.35 -13.32
CA LEU A 275 5.77 -18.40 -14.75
C LEU A 275 6.77 -19.22 -15.59
N GLN A 276 8.01 -19.39 -15.12
CA GLN A 276 9.08 -20.07 -15.87
C GLN A 276 9.20 -21.55 -15.53
N ASN A 277 8.89 -21.91 -14.28
CA ASN A 277 9.21 -23.19 -13.71
C ASN A 277 7.98 -23.83 -13.08
N GLU A 278 7.89 -25.15 -13.21
CA GLU A 278 7.07 -25.94 -12.29
C GLU A 278 7.82 -26.16 -10.98
N MET A 279 7.09 -26.11 -9.88
CA MET A 279 7.61 -26.35 -8.53
C MET A 279 6.76 -27.41 -7.84
N MET A 280 7.26 -28.00 -6.77
CA MET A 280 6.53 -28.97 -5.95
C MET A 280 6.43 -28.46 -4.52
N SER A 281 5.28 -28.68 -3.90
CA SER A 281 5.06 -28.59 -2.45
C SER A 281 4.51 -29.91 -1.92
N SER A 282 4.36 -30.01 -0.61
CA SER A 282 3.72 -31.16 0.04
C SER A 282 2.28 -31.38 -0.42
N ASP A 283 1.60 -30.32 -0.86
CA ASP A 283 0.23 -30.38 -1.39
C ASP A 283 0.16 -30.77 -2.87
N GLY A 284 1.30 -30.88 -3.57
CA GLY A 284 1.40 -31.22 -4.99
C GLY A 284 2.10 -30.17 -5.85
N VAL A 285 1.89 -30.28 -7.17
CA VAL A 285 2.56 -29.47 -8.20
C VAL A 285 2.01 -28.04 -8.22
N ILE A 286 2.93 -27.08 -8.21
CA ILE A 286 2.67 -25.65 -8.40
C ILE A 286 3.05 -25.30 -9.83
N SER A 287 2.06 -24.93 -10.65
CA SER A 287 2.28 -24.66 -12.08
C SER A 287 1.46 -23.46 -12.57
N ALA A 288 2.07 -22.65 -13.43
CA ALA A 288 1.40 -21.55 -14.10
C ALA A 288 0.52 -22.01 -15.29
N SER A 289 0.56 -23.30 -15.66
CA SER A 289 -0.30 -23.89 -16.70
C SER A 289 -1.77 -23.63 -16.41
N PHE A 290 -2.21 -23.84 -15.17
CA PHE A 290 -3.59 -23.57 -14.73
C PHE A 290 -4.06 -22.13 -15.02
N LEU A 291 -3.16 -21.15 -14.97
CA LEU A 291 -3.53 -19.76 -15.29
C LEU A 291 -3.58 -19.51 -16.80
N THR A 292 -2.78 -20.25 -17.56
CA THR A 292 -2.85 -20.28 -19.03
C THR A 292 -4.16 -20.91 -19.49
N ASP A 293 -4.53 -22.04 -18.89
CA ASP A 293 -5.82 -22.70 -19.14
C ASP A 293 -6.99 -21.80 -18.75
N LEU A 294 -6.91 -21.12 -17.59
CA LEU A 294 -7.93 -20.15 -17.18
C LEU A 294 -8.03 -18.99 -18.19
N TYR A 295 -6.89 -18.46 -18.64
CA TYR A 295 -6.87 -17.39 -19.63
C TYR A 295 -7.52 -17.82 -20.94
N ASP A 296 -7.17 -19.00 -21.45
CA ASP A 296 -7.73 -19.52 -22.71
C ASP A 296 -9.23 -19.83 -22.58
N LEU A 297 -9.67 -20.38 -21.44
CA LEU A 297 -11.08 -20.62 -21.16
C LEU A 297 -11.91 -19.32 -21.13
N GLN A 298 -11.37 -18.24 -20.58
CA GLN A 298 -12.12 -16.99 -20.40
C GLN A 298 -11.94 -15.95 -21.52
N ARG A 299 -10.95 -16.10 -22.42
CA ARG A 299 -10.52 -14.99 -23.29
C ARG A 299 -11.62 -14.49 -24.23
N ASP A 300 -12.50 -15.39 -24.66
CA ASP A 300 -13.58 -15.14 -25.60
C ASP A 300 -14.94 -14.96 -24.91
N LEU A 301 -14.99 -15.07 -23.57
CA LEU A 301 -16.24 -14.87 -22.81
C LEU A 301 -16.63 -13.37 -22.76
N PRO A 302 -17.93 -13.04 -22.94
CA PRO A 302 -18.43 -11.68 -22.79
C PRO A 302 -18.19 -11.11 -21.39
N VAL A 303 -18.42 -11.94 -20.37
CA VAL A 303 -18.19 -11.63 -18.96
C VAL A 303 -17.17 -12.62 -18.41
N LYS A 304 -16.03 -12.09 -17.96
CA LYS A 304 -14.88 -12.89 -17.52
C LYS A 304 -14.85 -13.01 -15.99
N PRO A 305 -14.49 -14.18 -15.43
CA PRO A 305 -14.32 -14.33 -13.98
C PRO A 305 -13.13 -13.49 -13.49
N VAL A 306 -12.07 -13.36 -14.30
CA VAL A 306 -10.88 -12.56 -13.98
C VAL A 306 -10.61 -11.52 -15.07
N LYS A 307 -11.33 -10.39 -15.01
CA LYS A 307 -11.31 -9.33 -16.04
C LYS A 307 -9.94 -8.75 -16.40
N PHE A 308 -8.99 -8.72 -15.45
CA PHE A 308 -7.68 -8.10 -15.68
C PHE A 308 -6.64 -9.08 -16.22
N LEU A 309 -6.91 -10.40 -16.23
CA LEU A 309 -5.94 -11.39 -16.67
C LEU A 309 -5.78 -11.32 -18.20
N THR A 310 -4.57 -10.98 -18.64
CA THR A 310 -4.24 -10.75 -20.06
C THR A 310 -2.99 -11.54 -20.44
N LYS A 311 -2.73 -11.72 -21.75
CA LYS A 311 -1.46 -12.30 -22.25
C LYS A 311 -0.20 -11.71 -21.59
N LYS A 312 -0.15 -10.39 -21.38
CA LYS A 312 0.96 -9.69 -20.70
C LYS A 312 1.24 -10.14 -19.26
N HIS A 313 0.24 -10.70 -18.56
CA HIS A 313 0.42 -11.25 -17.21
C HIS A 313 1.23 -12.55 -17.26
N LEU A 314 0.87 -13.45 -18.18
CA LEU A 314 1.41 -14.80 -18.29
C LEU A 314 2.68 -14.87 -19.14
N PHE A 315 2.76 -14.01 -20.16
CA PHE A 315 3.87 -13.94 -21.10
C PHE A 315 4.46 -12.51 -21.15
N PRO A 316 4.98 -11.99 -20.01
CA PRO A 316 5.53 -10.64 -19.96
C PRO A 316 6.86 -10.54 -20.71
N ASN A 317 7.00 -9.49 -21.53
CA ASN A 317 8.31 -9.10 -22.04
C ASN A 317 9.20 -8.47 -20.94
N ASN A 318 10.46 -8.14 -21.24
CA ASN A 318 11.41 -7.63 -20.24
C ASN A 318 10.95 -6.35 -19.54
N LEU A 319 10.24 -5.44 -20.24
CA LEU A 319 9.68 -4.23 -19.62
C LEU A 319 8.47 -4.57 -18.73
N GLU A 320 7.61 -5.47 -19.20
CA GLU A 320 6.42 -5.91 -18.47
C GLU A 320 6.75 -6.75 -17.23
N LYS A 321 7.91 -7.40 -17.20
CA LYS A 321 8.45 -8.09 -16.01
C LYS A 321 8.69 -7.13 -14.84
N MET A 322 8.98 -5.86 -15.11
CA MET A 322 9.24 -4.84 -14.09
C MET A 322 7.97 -4.24 -13.49
N ASN A 323 6.80 -4.47 -14.10
CA ASN A 323 5.55 -3.91 -13.61
C ASN A 323 5.06 -4.66 -12.37
N VAL A 324 5.19 -4.02 -11.21
CA VAL A 324 4.82 -4.58 -9.90
C VAL A 324 3.32 -4.91 -9.83
N LEU A 325 2.44 -4.01 -10.29
CA LEU A 325 0.99 -4.23 -10.26
C LEU A 325 0.60 -5.53 -10.98
N ARG A 326 1.12 -5.72 -12.19
CA ARG A 326 0.88 -6.93 -13.00
C ARG A 326 1.41 -8.19 -12.33
N ALA A 327 2.57 -8.10 -11.66
CA ALA A 327 3.14 -9.23 -10.94
C ALA A 327 2.23 -9.67 -9.77
N ILE A 328 1.68 -8.72 -9.02
CA ILE A 328 0.83 -9.02 -7.86
C ILE A 328 -0.57 -9.48 -8.29
N GLN A 329 -1.12 -8.95 -9.39
CA GLN A 329 -2.46 -9.28 -9.89
C GLN A 329 -2.65 -10.78 -10.14
N ILE A 330 -1.60 -11.50 -10.50
CA ILE A 330 -1.61 -12.96 -10.68
C ILE A 330 -1.95 -13.70 -9.38
N PHE A 331 -1.58 -13.12 -8.23
CA PHE A 331 -1.82 -13.68 -6.90
C PHE A 331 -3.19 -13.26 -6.32
N TYR A 332 -4.01 -12.49 -7.04
CA TYR A 332 -5.24 -11.96 -6.45
C TYR A 332 -6.28 -13.03 -6.11
N PRO A 333 -7.13 -12.80 -5.08
CA PRO A 333 -8.20 -13.72 -4.71
C PRO A 333 -9.17 -14.04 -5.85
N SER A 334 -9.37 -13.13 -6.80
CA SER A 334 -10.21 -13.41 -7.98
C SER A 334 -9.64 -14.52 -8.85
N VAL A 335 -8.30 -14.63 -8.93
CA VAL A 335 -7.63 -15.72 -9.66
C VAL A 335 -7.82 -17.04 -8.91
N THR A 336 -7.51 -17.07 -7.61
CA THR A 336 -7.63 -18.30 -6.83
C THR A 336 -9.08 -18.76 -6.70
N ALA A 337 -10.04 -17.84 -6.57
CA ALA A 337 -11.46 -18.15 -6.58
C ALA A 337 -11.93 -18.76 -7.91
N ALA A 338 -11.46 -18.25 -9.06
CA ALA A 338 -11.79 -18.82 -10.36
C ALA A 338 -11.23 -20.25 -10.50
N LEU A 339 -9.97 -20.47 -10.10
CA LEU A 339 -9.35 -21.80 -10.12
C LEU A 339 -10.06 -22.79 -9.19
N LYS A 340 -10.35 -22.39 -7.94
CA LYS A 340 -11.09 -23.19 -6.97
C LYS A 340 -12.49 -23.52 -7.46
N PHE A 341 -13.20 -22.54 -8.02
CA PHE A 341 -14.53 -22.74 -8.60
C PHE A 341 -14.51 -23.81 -9.71
N LEU A 342 -13.55 -23.74 -10.63
CA LEU A 342 -13.44 -24.69 -11.75
C LEU A 342 -13.13 -26.11 -11.25
N ASN A 343 -12.25 -26.25 -10.26
CA ASN A 343 -11.95 -27.52 -9.62
C ASN A 343 -13.17 -28.10 -8.88
N GLU A 344 -13.85 -27.30 -8.05
CA GLU A 344 -15.03 -27.72 -7.28
C GLU A 344 -16.22 -28.10 -8.18
N ASN A 345 -16.32 -27.54 -9.39
CA ASN A 345 -17.32 -27.90 -10.39
C ASN A 345 -16.84 -29.00 -11.37
N GLY A 346 -15.72 -29.66 -11.08
CA GLY A 346 -15.27 -30.86 -11.80
C GLY A 346 -14.65 -30.63 -13.18
N HIS A 347 -14.17 -29.42 -13.48
CA HIS A 347 -13.52 -29.14 -14.77
C HIS A 347 -12.18 -29.88 -14.88
N GLU A 348 -11.99 -30.68 -15.93
CA GLU A 348 -10.85 -31.61 -16.08
C GLU A 348 -9.48 -30.93 -15.99
N LEU A 349 -9.29 -29.80 -16.67
CA LEU A 349 -8.02 -29.03 -16.66
C LEU A 349 -7.61 -28.49 -15.29
N PHE A 350 -8.53 -28.40 -14.32
CA PHE A 350 -8.28 -27.77 -13.02
C PHE A 350 -8.23 -28.76 -11.86
N GLN A 351 -8.19 -30.06 -12.17
CA GLN A 351 -7.93 -31.08 -11.18
C GLN A 351 -6.55 -30.84 -10.53
N ASN A 352 -6.44 -31.07 -9.22
CA ASN A 352 -5.20 -30.90 -8.45
C ASN A 352 -4.63 -29.46 -8.40
N VAL A 353 -5.44 -28.44 -8.69
CA VAL A 353 -4.99 -27.02 -8.63
C VAL A 353 -4.68 -26.53 -7.20
N SER A 354 -4.98 -27.32 -6.17
CA SER A 354 -4.88 -26.97 -4.75
C SER A 354 -3.51 -26.38 -4.37
N ALA A 355 -2.41 -27.04 -4.73
CA ALA A 355 -1.05 -26.55 -4.44
C ALA A 355 -0.76 -25.19 -5.09
N THR A 356 -1.20 -25.01 -6.34
CA THR A 356 -1.09 -23.74 -7.06
C THR A 356 -1.91 -22.65 -6.36
N THR A 357 -3.17 -22.92 -6.00
CA THR A 357 -4.00 -21.91 -5.29
C THR A 357 -3.42 -21.50 -3.95
N LYS A 358 -2.85 -22.45 -3.19
CA LYS A 358 -2.16 -22.18 -1.92
C LYS A 358 -0.92 -21.31 -2.14
N TYR A 359 -0.12 -21.60 -3.16
CA TYR A 359 1.03 -20.76 -3.52
C TYR A 359 0.62 -19.32 -3.83
N LEU A 360 -0.41 -19.14 -4.66
CA LEU A 360 -0.91 -17.82 -5.02
C LEU A 360 -1.43 -17.06 -3.78
N GLU A 361 -2.18 -17.74 -2.90
CA GLU A 361 -2.68 -17.19 -1.64
C GLU A 361 -1.56 -16.79 -0.67
N CYS A 362 -0.55 -17.65 -0.48
CA CYS A 362 0.61 -17.35 0.36
C CYS A 362 1.40 -16.14 -0.16
N MET A 363 1.64 -16.05 -1.47
CA MET A 363 2.34 -14.90 -2.07
C MET A 363 1.52 -13.62 -2.01
N HIS A 364 0.20 -13.72 -2.17
CA HIS A 364 -0.70 -12.57 -1.99
C HIS A 364 -0.67 -12.08 -0.55
N HIS A 365 -0.81 -12.98 0.42
CA HIS A 365 -0.79 -12.65 1.83
C HIS A 365 0.54 -12.00 2.22
N PHE A 366 1.67 -12.57 1.79
CA PHE A 366 2.99 -11.97 1.95
C PHE A 366 3.02 -10.53 1.45
N PHE A 367 2.51 -10.28 0.23
CA PHE A 367 2.46 -8.92 -0.29
C PHE A 367 1.54 -8.01 0.56
N GLN A 368 0.33 -8.44 0.90
CA GLN A 368 -0.65 -7.63 1.64
C GLN A 368 -0.10 -7.12 2.97
N ILE A 369 0.54 -8.00 3.75
CA ILE A 369 1.01 -7.69 5.10
C ILE A 369 2.29 -6.84 5.11
N HIS A 370 3.05 -6.82 4.02
CA HIS A 370 4.17 -5.89 3.79
C HIS A 370 3.74 -4.55 3.18
N ASN A 371 2.52 -4.48 2.64
CA ASN A 371 2.06 -3.36 1.82
C ASN A 371 0.98 -2.51 2.51
N VAL A 372 0.91 -2.57 3.85
CA VAL A 372 -0.08 -1.88 4.69
C VAL A 372 0.16 -0.37 4.65
N SER A 373 -0.76 0.38 4.04
CA SER A 373 -0.57 1.81 3.74
C SER A 373 -1.59 2.76 4.40
N SER A 374 -2.63 2.21 5.03
CA SER A 374 -3.79 2.96 5.48
C SER A 374 -4.32 2.42 6.80
N LYS A 375 -4.77 3.34 7.67
CA LYS A 375 -5.41 3.02 8.95
C LYS A 375 -6.77 2.36 8.80
N ASN A 376 -7.46 2.60 7.68
CA ASN A 376 -8.88 2.26 7.54
C ASN A 376 -9.16 1.35 6.35
N GLN A 377 -8.12 0.96 5.59
CA GLN A 377 -8.31 0.11 4.40
C GLN A 377 -8.93 -1.23 4.80
N TYR A 378 -8.43 -1.86 5.86
CA TYR A 378 -8.93 -3.14 6.37
C TYR A 378 -10.42 -3.13 6.71
N ILE A 379 -10.94 -1.99 7.20
CA ILE A 379 -12.37 -1.81 7.50
C ILE A 379 -13.18 -1.78 6.21
N ARG A 380 -12.72 -1.02 5.21
CA ARG A 380 -13.43 -0.88 3.92
C ARG A 380 -13.38 -2.15 3.09
N SER A 381 -12.27 -2.89 3.14
CA SER A 381 -12.07 -4.13 2.39
C SER A 381 -12.48 -5.38 3.17
N LEU A 382 -12.89 -5.23 4.43
CA LEU A 382 -13.19 -6.33 5.35
C LEU A 382 -12.05 -7.38 5.37
N ASP A 383 -10.81 -6.90 5.49
CA ASP A 383 -9.61 -7.74 5.37
C ASP A 383 -8.57 -7.36 6.43
N SER A 384 -8.48 -8.17 7.47
CA SER A 384 -7.53 -8.00 8.57
C SER A 384 -6.07 -8.04 8.11
N SER A 385 -5.76 -8.68 6.97
CA SER A 385 -4.39 -8.77 6.45
C SER A 385 -3.78 -7.40 6.17
N VAL A 386 -4.61 -6.41 5.83
CA VAL A 386 -4.18 -5.04 5.50
C VAL A 386 -4.42 -4.04 6.65
N ALA A 387 -4.60 -4.53 7.88
CA ALA A 387 -4.71 -3.68 9.07
C ALA A 387 -3.33 -3.14 9.53
N PRO A 388 -3.25 -1.94 10.13
CA PRO A 388 -2.03 -1.50 10.80
C PRO A 388 -1.61 -2.50 11.88
N TYR A 389 -0.30 -2.71 12.06
CA TYR A 389 0.18 -3.47 13.20
C TYR A 389 0.11 -2.62 14.45
N VAL A 390 -0.52 -3.12 15.51
CA VAL A 390 -0.71 -2.41 16.79
C VAL A 390 -0.21 -3.21 17.99
N ASN A 391 0.12 -4.48 17.78
CA ASN A 391 0.60 -5.40 18.81
C ASN A 391 1.61 -6.37 18.18
N VAL A 392 2.62 -6.77 18.96
CA VAL A 392 3.61 -7.77 18.57
C VAL A 392 3.06 -9.20 18.56
N SER A 393 1.95 -9.45 19.26
CA SER A 393 1.26 -10.75 19.24
C SER A 393 0.29 -10.91 18.06
N ASP A 394 0.37 -10.02 17.05
CA ASP A 394 -0.44 -10.11 15.85
C ASP A 394 -0.13 -11.42 15.08
N GLU A 395 -1.17 -12.19 14.75
CA GLU A 395 -1.02 -13.50 14.08
C GLU A 395 -0.27 -13.38 12.74
N ARG A 396 -0.35 -12.23 12.06
CA ARG A 396 0.39 -11.99 10.80
C ARG A 396 1.89 -11.94 11.03
N LEU A 397 2.33 -11.46 12.20
CA LEU A 397 3.74 -11.48 12.60
C LEU A 397 4.22 -12.89 12.93
N HIS A 398 3.36 -13.72 13.54
CA HIS A 398 3.63 -15.14 13.75
C HIS A 398 3.77 -15.87 12.40
N TRP A 399 2.83 -15.63 11.48
CA TRP A 399 2.86 -16.21 10.13
C TRP A 399 4.14 -15.86 9.37
N LEU A 400 4.62 -14.61 9.44
CA LEU A 400 5.88 -14.18 8.83
C LEU A 400 7.10 -14.94 9.37
N THR A 401 7.08 -15.35 10.63
CA THR A 401 8.24 -15.92 11.32
C THR A 401 8.25 -17.44 11.34
N HIS A 402 7.09 -18.09 11.19
CA HIS A 402 6.95 -19.54 11.31
C HIS A 402 6.36 -20.13 10.02
N ASP A 403 5.08 -19.86 9.75
CA ASP A 403 4.31 -20.54 8.71
C ASP A 403 4.86 -20.27 7.29
N PHE A 404 5.17 -19.00 7.00
CA PHE A 404 5.66 -18.62 5.67
C PHE A 404 7.06 -19.16 5.38
N PRO A 405 8.08 -18.99 6.27
CA PRO A 405 9.38 -19.63 6.09
C PRO A 405 9.29 -21.15 5.91
N GLN A 406 8.46 -21.82 6.71
CA GLN A 406 8.26 -23.27 6.61
C GLN A 406 7.66 -23.67 5.27
N TYR A 407 6.70 -22.90 4.75
CA TYR A 407 6.13 -23.13 3.43
C TYR A 407 7.16 -22.93 2.30
N ILE A 408 8.01 -21.91 2.39
CA ILE A 408 9.12 -21.71 1.44
C ILE A 408 10.10 -22.89 1.48
N ASP A 409 10.42 -23.39 2.68
CA ASP A 409 11.30 -24.56 2.85
C ASP A 409 10.67 -25.85 2.33
N ASP A 410 9.36 -26.04 2.53
CA ASP A 410 8.63 -27.16 1.93
C ASP A 410 8.74 -27.12 0.39
N ILE A 411 8.50 -25.96 -0.24
CA ILE A 411 8.66 -25.83 -1.69
C ILE A 411 10.07 -26.22 -2.14
N GLN A 412 11.11 -25.76 -1.45
CA GLN A 412 12.50 -26.08 -1.78
C GLN A 412 12.76 -27.59 -1.67
N VAL A 413 12.38 -28.21 -0.55
CA VAL A 413 12.63 -29.62 -0.27
C VAL A 413 11.86 -30.53 -1.23
N GLN A 414 10.57 -30.28 -1.45
CA GLN A 414 9.77 -31.14 -2.33
C GLN A 414 10.15 -30.93 -3.79
N SER A 415 10.47 -29.71 -4.23
CA SER A 415 10.97 -29.49 -5.59
C SER A 415 12.26 -30.25 -5.83
N GLN A 416 13.22 -30.20 -4.89
CA GLN A 416 14.45 -30.98 -4.98
C GLN A 416 14.20 -32.49 -5.06
N ARG A 417 13.30 -33.03 -4.21
CA ARG A 417 12.92 -34.45 -4.24
C ARG A 417 12.28 -34.87 -5.56
N ALA A 418 11.49 -33.98 -6.16
CA ALA A 418 10.82 -34.19 -7.44
C ALA A 418 11.73 -33.92 -8.65
N GLY A 419 12.98 -33.49 -8.47
CA GLY A 419 13.87 -33.09 -9.56
C GLY A 419 13.46 -31.80 -10.28
N LEU A 420 12.64 -30.96 -9.63
CA LEU A 420 12.18 -29.66 -10.12
C LEU A 420 13.04 -28.52 -9.57
N PRO A 421 13.17 -27.40 -10.29
CA PRO A 421 14.07 -26.31 -9.91
C PRO A 421 13.63 -25.53 -8.66
N GLY A 422 12.34 -25.55 -8.31
CA GLY A 422 11.79 -24.76 -7.20
C GLY A 422 11.98 -23.25 -7.38
N LEU A 423 11.90 -22.50 -6.28
CA LEU A 423 12.38 -21.12 -6.25
C LEU A 423 13.92 -21.12 -6.30
N SER A 424 14.54 -20.08 -6.87
CA SER A 424 15.99 -19.92 -6.77
C SER A 424 16.41 -19.76 -5.30
N LYS A 425 17.62 -20.19 -4.95
CA LYS A 425 18.15 -20.09 -3.57
C LYS A 425 18.14 -18.64 -3.08
N GLU A 426 18.48 -17.71 -3.97
CA GLU A 426 18.49 -16.27 -3.70
C GLU A 426 17.07 -15.74 -3.44
N THR A 427 16.08 -16.18 -4.22
CA THR A 427 14.69 -15.75 -4.06
C THR A 427 14.10 -16.32 -2.77
N ALA A 428 14.28 -17.62 -2.52
CA ALA A 428 13.83 -18.26 -1.28
C ALA A 428 14.48 -17.63 -0.04
N HIS A 429 15.79 -17.35 -0.09
CA HIS A 429 16.48 -16.64 0.98
C HIS A 429 15.93 -15.23 1.17
N SER A 430 15.75 -14.46 0.09
CA SER A 430 15.24 -13.09 0.17
C SER A 430 13.85 -13.00 0.78
N LEU A 431 12.93 -13.90 0.42
CA LEU A 431 11.56 -13.94 0.97
C LEU A 431 11.59 -14.16 2.49
N LYS A 432 12.39 -15.12 2.97
CA LYS A 432 12.56 -15.39 4.41
C LYS A 432 13.28 -14.27 5.14
N PHE A 433 14.31 -13.68 4.52
CA PHE A 433 15.07 -12.56 5.07
C PHE A 433 14.18 -11.33 5.26
N ILE A 434 13.35 -11.00 4.27
CA ILE A 434 12.37 -9.91 4.33
C ILE A 434 11.36 -10.17 5.45
N ALA A 435 10.78 -11.38 5.50
CA ALA A 435 9.77 -11.72 6.50
C ALA A 435 10.28 -11.53 7.94
N ARG A 436 11.50 -12.02 8.21
CA ARG A 436 12.17 -11.85 9.51
C ARG A 436 12.51 -10.38 9.80
N SER A 437 13.02 -9.65 8.81
CA SER A 437 13.33 -8.21 8.94
C SER A 437 12.09 -7.39 9.30
N THR A 438 10.96 -7.63 8.63
CA THR A 438 9.68 -6.97 8.90
C THR A 438 9.21 -7.24 10.32
N TYR A 439 9.22 -8.49 10.75
CA TYR A 439 8.88 -8.86 12.13
C TYR A 439 9.71 -8.09 13.16
N LEU A 440 11.03 -8.14 13.02
CA LEU A 440 11.96 -7.51 13.97
C LEU A 440 11.80 -6.00 14.01
N THR A 441 11.62 -5.37 12.84
CA THR A 441 11.42 -3.92 12.73
C THR A 441 10.08 -3.51 13.34
N VAL A 442 8.98 -4.22 13.05
CA VAL A 442 7.65 -3.93 13.63
C VAL A 442 7.70 -4.08 15.15
N LYS A 443 8.31 -5.16 15.65
CA LYS A 443 8.48 -5.39 17.09
C LYS A 443 9.21 -4.23 17.77
N PHE A 444 10.38 -3.85 17.25
CA PHE A 444 11.18 -2.75 17.77
C PHE A 444 10.43 -1.41 17.75
N LEU A 445 9.74 -1.10 16.65
CA LEU A 445 8.97 0.14 16.53
C LEU A 445 7.84 0.22 17.56
N LEU A 446 7.13 -0.88 17.81
CA LEU A 446 6.00 -0.91 18.75
C LEU A 446 6.46 -0.91 20.22
N GLU A 447 7.41 -1.76 20.59
CA GLU A 447 7.79 -1.99 21.99
C GLU A 447 8.85 -0.99 22.49
N GLU A 448 9.85 -0.69 21.67
CA GLU A 448 11.05 0.04 22.11
C GLU A 448 10.99 1.53 21.74
N VAL A 449 10.48 1.83 20.53
CA VAL A 449 10.34 3.21 20.05
C VAL A 449 9.01 3.85 20.47
N GLY A 450 8.00 3.03 20.76
CA GLY A 450 6.69 3.49 21.24
C GLY A 450 5.72 3.94 20.13
N PHE A 451 5.80 3.35 18.94
CA PHE A 451 4.82 3.60 17.88
C PHE A 451 3.43 3.07 18.31
N TYR A 452 2.38 3.88 18.12
CA TYR A 452 1.00 3.40 18.32
C TYR A 452 0.55 2.37 17.29
N TYR A 453 1.10 2.46 16.08
CA TYR A 453 0.87 1.52 15.00
C TYR A 453 2.01 1.58 13.98
N VAL A 454 2.17 0.52 13.19
CA VAL A 454 3.14 0.47 12.08
C VAL A 454 2.43 0.23 10.75
N LEU A 455 2.81 1.02 9.74
CA LEU A 455 2.37 0.86 8.35
C LEU A 455 3.55 0.36 7.52
N THR A 456 3.55 -0.93 7.17
CA THR A 456 4.69 -1.58 6.50
C THR A 456 4.92 -1.11 5.06
N ARG A 457 3.99 -0.34 4.46
CA ARG A 457 4.23 0.28 3.15
C ARG A 457 5.50 1.12 3.11
N THR A 458 5.84 1.82 4.19
CA THR A 458 7.05 2.66 4.26
C THR A 458 8.33 1.82 4.31
N PHE A 459 8.22 0.49 4.30
CA PHE A 459 9.36 -0.40 4.29
C PHE A 459 9.86 -0.75 2.87
N SER A 460 9.14 -0.42 1.80
CA SER A 460 9.60 -0.68 0.41
C SER A 460 10.62 0.35 -0.07
N SER A 461 11.26 0.04 -1.20
CA SER A 461 12.05 1.00 -2.00
C SER A 461 11.21 1.85 -2.96
N ASP A 462 9.87 1.76 -2.93
CA ASP A 462 8.99 2.51 -3.85
C ASP A 462 9.24 4.03 -3.81
N CYS A 463 9.68 4.58 -2.66
CA CYS A 463 9.95 6.00 -2.52
C CYS A 463 11.13 6.48 -3.40
N ILE A 464 12.16 5.65 -3.58
CA ILE A 464 13.30 5.98 -4.44
C ILE A 464 12.97 5.76 -5.91
N GLU A 465 12.17 4.73 -6.25
CA GLU A 465 11.63 4.56 -7.61
C GLU A 465 10.75 5.76 -8.03
N ALA A 466 9.94 6.28 -7.11
CA ALA A 466 9.13 7.48 -7.33
C ALA A 466 10.00 8.73 -7.57
N MET A 467 11.11 8.85 -6.82
CA MET A 467 12.11 9.91 -7.04
C MET A 467 12.78 9.77 -8.41
N PHE A 468 13.18 8.57 -8.82
CA PHE A 468 13.75 8.32 -10.15
C PHE A 468 12.77 8.65 -11.27
N SER A 469 11.49 8.32 -11.11
CA SER A 469 10.44 8.73 -12.05
C SER A 469 10.37 10.27 -12.16
N HIS A 470 10.50 10.99 -11.06
CA HIS A 470 10.54 12.46 -11.08
C HIS A 470 11.78 13.00 -11.80
N VAL A 471 12.94 12.41 -11.55
CA VAL A 471 14.20 12.78 -12.21
C VAL A 471 14.06 12.61 -13.74
N ARG A 472 13.54 11.47 -14.20
CA ARG A 472 13.27 11.22 -15.63
C ARG A 472 12.23 12.19 -16.21
N LEU A 473 11.17 12.49 -15.46
CA LEU A 473 10.12 13.43 -15.88
C LEU A 473 10.68 14.84 -16.13
N ARG A 474 11.58 15.32 -15.26
CA ARG A 474 12.22 16.64 -15.42
C ARG A 474 13.15 16.70 -16.63
N GLY A 475 13.67 15.56 -17.08
CA GLY A 475 14.36 15.41 -18.35
C GLY A 475 13.46 15.34 -19.59
N GLY A 476 12.16 15.61 -19.47
CA GLY A 476 11.18 15.49 -20.57
C GLY A 476 10.55 14.10 -20.69
N SER A 477 10.46 13.35 -19.59
CA SER A 477 10.13 11.90 -19.58
C SER A 477 11.13 11.07 -20.40
N ASN A 478 12.39 11.50 -20.43
CA ASN A 478 13.45 10.81 -21.14
C ASN A 478 14.01 9.68 -20.28
N ASP A 479 13.83 8.43 -20.73
CA ASP A 479 14.37 7.24 -20.07
C ASP A 479 15.91 7.24 -20.03
N ALA A 480 16.56 8.01 -20.92
CA ALA A 480 18.01 8.19 -20.99
C ALA A 480 18.42 9.58 -20.43
N THR A 481 18.09 9.84 -19.17
CA THR A 481 18.49 11.06 -18.46
C THR A 481 20.02 11.07 -18.26
N ASP A 482 20.71 12.15 -18.63
CA ASP A 482 22.17 12.29 -18.42
C ASP A 482 22.51 12.82 -17.01
N ALA A 483 23.77 12.66 -16.59
CA ALA A 483 24.22 13.01 -15.24
C ALA A 483 23.93 14.49 -14.86
N ARG A 484 24.03 15.42 -15.82
CA ARG A 484 23.76 16.84 -15.57
C ARG A 484 22.28 17.07 -15.29
N ALA A 485 21.41 16.50 -16.12
CA ALA A 485 19.97 16.58 -15.93
C ALA A 485 19.54 15.94 -14.60
N ALA A 486 20.12 14.78 -14.24
CA ALA A 486 19.85 14.11 -12.98
C ALA A 486 20.26 14.94 -11.77
N GLU A 487 21.48 15.49 -11.77
CA GLU A 487 21.98 16.35 -10.69
C GLU A 487 21.11 17.59 -10.51
N TYR A 488 20.73 18.27 -11.59
CA TYR A 488 19.83 19.42 -11.49
C TYR A 488 18.44 19.02 -10.95
N ALA A 489 17.89 17.89 -11.38
CA ALA A 489 16.61 17.41 -10.86
C ALA A 489 16.69 17.15 -9.34
N LEU A 490 17.74 16.47 -8.87
CA LEU A 490 17.97 16.22 -7.43
C LEU A 490 18.15 17.52 -6.64
N LYS A 491 18.93 18.48 -7.15
CA LYS A 491 19.07 19.81 -6.53
C LYS A 491 17.74 20.54 -6.42
N GLN A 492 16.85 20.40 -7.41
CA GLN A 492 15.50 20.97 -7.35
C GLN A 492 14.63 20.28 -6.31
N ILE A 493 14.69 18.95 -6.20
CA ILE A 493 13.99 18.20 -5.14
C ILE A 493 14.46 18.69 -3.76
N LEU A 494 15.77 18.86 -3.56
CA LEU A 494 16.33 19.35 -2.30
C LEU A 494 15.87 20.77 -1.95
N LYS A 495 15.75 21.66 -2.95
CA LYS A 495 15.31 23.04 -2.75
C LYS A 495 13.80 23.17 -2.53
N CYS A 496 13.00 22.44 -3.30
CA CYS A 496 11.55 22.62 -3.32
C CYS A 496 10.77 21.60 -2.48
N GLY A 497 11.35 20.43 -2.19
CA GLY A 497 10.68 19.31 -1.52
C GLY A 497 9.64 18.59 -2.38
N ILE A 498 9.58 18.84 -3.69
CA ILE A 498 8.53 18.33 -4.57
C ILE A 498 9.01 17.09 -5.33
N ILE A 499 8.28 15.98 -5.22
CA ILE A 499 8.47 14.75 -6.01
C ILE A 499 7.16 14.44 -6.73
N LYS A 500 7.19 14.39 -8.06
CA LYS A 500 6.03 14.07 -8.91
C LYS A 500 6.35 12.88 -9.82
N THR A 501 5.56 11.83 -9.76
CA THR A 501 5.72 10.63 -10.61
C THR A 501 4.96 10.78 -11.92
N SER A 502 5.40 10.04 -12.96
CA SER A 502 4.65 9.94 -14.21
C SER A 502 3.38 9.09 -14.02
N LYS A 503 2.35 9.31 -14.85
CA LYS A 503 1.12 8.50 -14.83
C LYS A 503 1.36 7.02 -15.12
N SER A 504 2.48 6.69 -15.76
CA SER A 504 2.91 5.33 -16.14
C SER A 504 3.91 4.69 -15.17
N ALA A 505 4.29 5.36 -14.08
CA ALA A 505 5.24 4.83 -13.10
C ALA A 505 4.66 3.60 -12.37
N ASN A 506 5.53 2.66 -11.96
CA ASN A 506 5.12 1.45 -11.24
C ASN A 506 4.65 1.73 -9.79
N VAL A 507 4.86 2.95 -9.29
CA VAL A 507 4.48 3.37 -7.94
C VAL A 507 3.15 4.13 -7.97
N ALA A 508 2.24 3.78 -7.07
CA ALA A 508 0.98 4.51 -6.89
C ALA A 508 1.27 5.97 -6.45
N SER A 509 0.86 6.93 -7.27
CA SER A 509 1.00 8.36 -7.01
C SER A 509 0.05 8.80 -5.89
N ASN A 510 0.50 8.71 -4.64
CA ASN A 510 -0.13 9.41 -3.50
C ASN A 510 0.81 10.49 -2.94
N VAL A 511 1.52 11.20 -3.82
CA VAL A 511 2.26 12.42 -3.44
C VAL A 511 1.32 13.62 -3.60
N ASP A 512 0.30 13.69 -2.76
CA ASP A 512 -0.46 14.92 -2.55
C ASP A 512 0.33 15.83 -1.59
N PHE A 513 1.44 16.38 -2.07
CA PHE A 513 1.82 17.74 -1.68
C PHE A 513 1.45 18.68 -2.84
N VAL A 514 0.16 18.68 -3.15
CA VAL A 514 -0.46 19.77 -3.88
C VAL A 514 -0.84 20.78 -2.82
N SER A 515 -0.08 21.87 -2.75
CA SER A 515 -0.57 23.12 -2.15
C SER A 515 -2.03 23.31 -2.60
N LYS A 516 -2.95 23.53 -1.65
CA LYS A 516 -4.37 23.82 -1.89
C LYS A 516 -4.57 25.16 -2.59
N HIS A 517 -3.90 25.39 -3.71
CA HIS A 517 -4.16 26.47 -4.64
C HIS A 517 -4.55 25.85 -5.98
N HIS A 518 -5.87 25.79 -6.15
CA HIS A 518 -6.61 25.82 -7.40
C HIS A 518 -5.76 25.73 -8.68
N ILE A 519 -5.65 24.52 -9.22
CA ILE A 519 -5.55 24.40 -10.67
C ILE A 519 -6.91 24.88 -11.19
N LEU A 520 -6.90 26.08 -11.78
CA LEU A 520 -8.02 26.62 -12.55
C LEU A 520 -8.49 25.51 -13.51
N PRO A 521 -9.79 25.16 -13.51
CA PRO A 521 -10.32 24.24 -14.49
C PRO A 521 -10.06 24.87 -15.86
N SER A 522 -9.35 24.16 -16.73
CA SER A 522 -9.22 24.53 -18.13
C SER A 522 -10.63 24.68 -18.69
N THR A 523 -11.05 25.93 -18.88
CA THR A 523 -12.27 26.29 -19.59
C THR A 523 -12.07 25.93 -21.05
N SER A 524 -12.37 24.69 -21.39
CA SER A 524 -12.85 24.32 -22.72
C SER A 524 -14.36 24.13 -22.62
N SER A 525 -15.07 25.23 -22.39
CA SER A 525 -16.49 25.34 -22.73
C SER A 525 -16.57 25.53 -24.25
N SER A 526 -16.26 24.48 -25.00
CA SER A 526 -16.76 24.35 -26.36
C SER A 526 -18.20 23.88 -26.23
N SER A 527 -19.13 24.82 -26.33
CA SER A 527 -20.54 24.55 -26.63
C SER A 527 -20.64 23.84 -27.98
N THR A 528 -20.46 22.52 -27.99
CA THR A 528 -20.85 21.71 -29.13
C THR A 528 -22.36 21.69 -29.16
N GLN A 529 -22.93 22.41 -30.11
CA GLN A 529 -24.32 22.25 -30.51
C GLN A 529 -24.60 20.76 -30.71
N GLU A 530 -25.62 20.26 -30.03
CA GLU A 530 -26.17 18.93 -30.22
C GLU A 530 -26.72 18.82 -31.64
N HIS A 531 -25.88 18.41 -32.58
CA HIS A 531 -26.36 17.85 -33.83
C HIS A 531 -26.94 16.47 -33.51
N HIS A 532 -28.27 16.40 -33.38
CA HIS A 532 -29.03 15.16 -33.53
C HIS A 532 -28.78 14.60 -34.93
N LYS A 533 -27.68 13.86 -35.10
CA LYS A 533 -27.57 12.93 -36.23
C LYS A 533 -28.67 11.90 -36.04
N HIS A 534 -29.56 11.85 -37.02
CA HIS A 534 -30.57 10.82 -37.15
C HIS A 534 -29.88 9.46 -37.04
N CYS A 535 -30.35 8.62 -36.12
CA CYS A 535 -29.89 7.26 -35.95
C CYS A 535 -30.03 6.56 -37.30
N SER A 536 -28.92 6.20 -37.94
CA SER A 536 -28.94 5.24 -39.03
C SER A 536 -29.59 3.98 -38.45
N ASP A 537 -30.68 3.52 -39.07
CA ASP A 537 -31.38 2.31 -38.65
C ASP A 537 -30.35 1.19 -38.44
N LEU A 538 -30.15 0.80 -37.18
CA LEU A 538 -29.24 -0.28 -36.84
C LEU A 538 -29.85 -1.56 -37.41
N VAL A 539 -29.39 -1.97 -38.59
CA VAL A 539 -29.85 -3.21 -39.23
C VAL A 539 -29.25 -4.37 -38.46
N LEU A 540 -30.01 -4.85 -37.48
CA LEU A 540 -29.65 -6.01 -36.69
C LEU A 540 -29.96 -7.30 -37.46
N PRO A 541 -29.07 -8.31 -37.39
CA PRO A 541 -29.41 -9.65 -37.86
C PRO A 541 -30.71 -10.14 -37.22
N PHE A 542 -31.54 -10.84 -37.99
CA PHE A 542 -32.81 -11.41 -37.52
C PHE A 542 -32.63 -12.26 -36.24
N THR A 543 -31.52 -12.99 -36.15
CA THR A 543 -31.14 -13.79 -34.97
C THR A 543 -30.97 -12.95 -33.70
N THR A 544 -30.37 -11.77 -33.80
CA THR A 544 -30.16 -10.83 -32.69
C THR A 544 -31.49 -10.24 -32.21
N LEU A 545 -32.37 -9.86 -33.16
CA LEU A 545 -33.73 -9.40 -32.86
C LEU A 545 -34.58 -10.49 -32.20
N GLN A 546 -34.44 -11.74 -32.62
CA GLN A 546 -35.16 -12.87 -32.03
C GLN A 546 -34.73 -13.14 -30.58
N GLN A 547 -33.41 -13.10 -30.29
CA GLN A 547 -32.91 -13.25 -28.91
C GLN A 547 -33.29 -12.06 -28.01
N LEU A 548 -33.27 -10.85 -28.56
CA LEU A 548 -33.79 -9.66 -27.88
C LEU A 548 -35.26 -9.80 -27.50
N ARG A 549 -36.07 -10.31 -28.43
CA ARG A 549 -37.47 -10.61 -28.13
C ARG A 549 -37.57 -11.66 -27.04
N ASN A 550 -36.72 -12.68 -26.97
CA ASN A 550 -36.78 -13.72 -25.94
C ASN A 550 -36.41 -13.27 -24.51
N LEU A 551 -35.96 -12.02 -24.30
CA LEU A 551 -35.66 -11.49 -22.95
C LEU A 551 -36.86 -11.46 -21.99
N HIS A 552 -38.10 -11.54 -22.49
CA HIS A 552 -39.30 -11.64 -21.63
C HIS A 552 -39.56 -13.06 -21.11
N ASN A 553 -38.98 -14.09 -21.74
CA ASN A 553 -39.19 -15.51 -21.44
C ASN A 553 -37.85 -16.21 -21.18
N VAL A 554 -37.07 -15.68 -20.24
CA VAL A 554 -35.77 -16.25 -19.88
C VAL A 554 -35.95 -17.57 -19.14
N GLN A 555 -35.34 -18.63 -19.67
CA GLN A 555 -35.34 -19.93 -19.03
C GLN A 555 -34.54 -19.92 -17.72
N MET A 556 -34.95 -20.77 -16.77
CA MET A 556 -34.19 -20.94 -15.55
C MET A 556 -32.80 -21.47 -15.83
N LEU A 557 -31.80 -20.86 -15.18
CA LEU A 557 -30.42 -21.31 -15.24
C LEU A 557 -30.29 -22.71 -14.65
N THR A 558 -29.85 -23.66 -15.46
CA THR A 558 -29.55 -25.04 -15.05
C THR A 558 -28.05 -25.35 -15.07
N ASP A 559 -27.22 -24.45 -15.59
CA ASP A 559 -25.78 -24.66 -15.75
C ASP A 559 -24.95 -23.95 -14.67
N ASN A 560 -23.88 -24.60 -14.23
CA ASN A 560 -22.89 -24.04 -13.29
C ASN A 560 -21.60 -23.66 -14.03
N THR A 561 -21.70 -23.20 -15.28
CA THR A 561 -20.50 -22.84 -16.05
C THR A 561 -19.79 -21.64 -15.43
N VAL A 562 -18.49 -21.52 -15.72
CA VAL A 562 -17.68 -20.37 -15.30
C VAL A 562 -18.25 -19.05 -15.84
N TYR A 563 -18.86 -19.06 -17.02
CA TYR A 563 -19.51 -17.90 -17.60
C TYR A 563 -20.73 -17.48 -16.78
N SER A 564 -21.66 -18.40 -16.52
CA SER A 564 -22.84 -18.12 -15.69
C SER A 564 -22.45 -17.65 -14.28
N ALA A 565 -21.40 -18.23 -13.68
CA ALA A 565 -20.88 -17.79 -12.39
C ALA A 565 -20.28 -16.38 -12.45
N SER A 566 -19.63 -16.02 -13.56
CA SER A 566 -19.09 -14.66 -13.80
C SER A 566 -20.21 -13.64 -13.93
N VAL A 567 -21.30 -13.99 -14.64
CA VAL A 567 -22.51 -13.18 -14.71
C VAL A 567 -23.15 -13.04 -13.34
N ALA A 568 -23.20 -14.10 -12.53
CA ALA A 568 -23.71 -14.04 -11.15
C ALA A 568 -22.88 -13.07 -10.28
N PHE A 569 -21.55 -13.10 -10.40
CA PHE A 569 -20.68 -12.15 -9.70
C PHE A 569 -20.96 -10.69 -10.11
N LEU A 570 -21.15 -10.45 -11.42
CA LEU A 570 -21.54 -9.13 -11.94
C LEU A 570 -22.94 -8.72 -11.44
N ALA A 571 -23.89 -9.65 -11.42
CA ALA A 571 -25.25 -9.43 -10.93
C ALA A 571 -25.26 -9.00 -9.46
N GLY A 572 -24.45 -9.63 -8.61
CA GLY A 572 -24.22 -9.18 -7.23
C GLY A 572 -23.76 -7.72 -7.17
N TYR A 573 -22.73 -7.35 -7.94
CA TYR A 573 -22.26 -5.96 -8.01
C TYR A 573 -23.34 -4.98 -8.48
N ILE A 574 -24.15 -5.37 -9.47
CA ILE A 574 -25.28 -4.56 -9.96
C ILE A 574 -26.29 -4.34 -8.84
N ILE A 575 -26.70 -5.39 -8.12
CA ILE A 575 -27.63 -5.27 -6.97
C ILE A 575 -27.07 -4.33 -5.92
N LYS A 576 -25.78 -4.42 -5.59
CA LYS A 576 -25.13 -3.50 -4.64
C LYS A 576 -25.23 -2.05 -5.12
N LYS A 577 -24.99 -1.79 -6.41
CA LYS A 577 -25.14 -0.45 -7.00
C LYS A 577 -26.57 0.02 -7.12
N MET A 578 -27.51 -0.90 -7.27
CA MET A 578 -28.93 -0.59 -7.20
C MET A 578 -29.32 -0.19 -5.78
N ASN A 579 -28.87 -0.91 -4.76
CA ASN A 579 -29.13 -0.57 -3.36
C ASN A 579 -28.58 0.81 -2.98
N ASP A 580 -27.44 1.22 -3.53
CA ASP A 580 -26.88 2.58 -3.34
C ASP A 580 -27.77 3.69 -3.95
N LYS A 581 -28.66 3.37 -4.90
CA LYS A 581 -29.42 4.34 -5.73
C LYS A 581 -30.93 4.29 -5.57
N PHE A 582 -31.51 3.10 -5.42
CA PHE A 582 -32.95 2.88 -5.33
C PHE A 582 -33.39 2.91 -3.86
N LYS A 583 -34.58 3.45 -3.60
CA LYS A 583 -35.15 3.59 -2.25
C LYS A 583 -36.11 2.47 -1.83
N CYS A 584 -36.39 1.51 -2.71
CA CYS A 584 -37.34 0.43 -2.44
C CYS A 584 -36.60 -0.84 -2.02
N ASP A 585 -36.57 -1.11 -0.72
CA ASP A 585 -35.93 -2.31 -0.15
C ASP A 585 -36.56 -3.60 -0.66
N TYR A 586 -37.88 -3.60 -0.93
CA TYR A 586 -38.58 -4.76 -1.48
C TYR A 586 -38.02 -5.16 -2.85
N CYS A 587 -37.88 -4.20 -3.78
CA CYS A 587 -37.36 -4.46 -5.12
C CYS A 587 -35.90 -4.94 -5.12
N VAL A 588 -35.07 -4.45 -4.19
CA VAL A 588 -33.70 -4.94 -4.05
C VAL A 588 -33.70 -6.34 -3.44
N SER A 589 -34.51 -6.57 -2.40
CA SER A 589 -34.62 -7.86 -1.72
C SER A 589 -35.16 -8.97 -2.62
N SER A 590 -36.04 -8.65 -3.57
CA SER A 590 -36.57 -9.63 -4.53
C SER A 590 -35.49 -10.15 -5.49
N LEU A 591 -34.41 -9.40 -5.72
CA LEU A 591 -33.30 -9.79 -6.59
C LEU A 591 -32.23 -10.64 -5.86
N LEU A 592 -32.30 -10.73 -4.54
CA LEU A 592 -31.36 -11.48 -3.72
C LEU A 592 -31.82 -12.94 -3.57
N THR A 593 -30.87 -13.87 -3.48
CA THR A 593 -31.20 -15.25 -3.12
C THR A 593 -31.71 -15.31 -1.68
N LYS A 594 -32.71 -16.17 -1.44
CA LYS A 594 -33.25 -16.45 -0.10
C LYS A 594 -32.65 -17.72 0.52
N THR A 595 -31.84 -18.45 -0.23
CA THR A 595 -31.28 -19.75 0.14
C THR A 595 -29.76 -19.72 0.19
N ILE A 596 -29.17 -20.76 0.79
CA ILE A 596 -27.72 -20.97 0.86
C ILE A 596 -27.14 -20.95 -0.56
N PRO A 597 -26.00 -20.27 -0.80
CA PRO A 597 -25.38 -20.21 -2.12
C PRO A 597 -25.11 -21.60 -2.71
N GLY A 598 -25.77 -21.92 -3.82
CA GLY A 598 -25.52 -23.15 -4.59
C GLY A 598 -24.22 -23.08 -5.42
N PRO A 599 -23.89 -24.14 -6.18
CA PRO A 599 -22.63 -24.23 -6.93
C PRO A 599 -22.36 -23.04 -7.85
N LEU A 600 -23.37 -22.50 -8.54
CA LEU A 600 -23.24 -21.32 -9.40
C LEU A 600 -22.72 -20.07 -8.65
N LEU A 601 -23.17 -19.85 -7.42
CA LEU A 601 -22.82 -18.68 -6.62
C LEU A 601 -21.50 -18.88 -5.86
N ARG A 602 -20.87 -20.05 -6.00
CA ARG A 602 -19.64 -20.40 -5.30
C ARG A 602 -18.47 -19.47 -5.66
N LEU A 603 -18.42 -18.94 -6.88
CA LEU A 603 -17.41 -17.95 -7.28
C LEU A 603 -17.50 -16.65 -6.46
N ILE A 604 -18.72 -16.23 -6.08
CA ILE A 604 -18.95 -15.09 -5.18
C ILE A 604 -18.48 -15.47 -3.79
N ASN A 605 -18.90 -16.63 -3.30
CA ASN A 605 -18.59 -17.10 -1.96
C ASN A 605 -17.07 -17.24 -1.70
N LEU A 606 -16.31 -17.73 -2.68
CA LEU A 606 -14.85 -17.85 -2.59
C LEU A 606 -14.12 -16.50 -2.49
N GLN A 607 -14.78 -15.40 -2.86
CA GLN A 607 -14.23 -14.04 -2.78
C GLN A 607 -14.88 -13.20 -1.68
N ASP A 608 -15.98 -13.68 -1.11
CA ASP A 608 -16.78 -12.92 -0.18
C ASP A 608 -16.10 -12.87 1.19
N ARG A 609 -16.06 -11.65 1.74
CA ARG A 609 -15.54 -11.35 3.07
C ARG A 609 -16.66 -10.81 3.97
N GLY A 610 -17.91 -11.18 3.67
CA GLY A 610 -19.12 -10.70 4.34
C GLY A 610 -19.68 -9.39 3.77
N GLY A 611 -19.30 -9.02 2.55
CA GLY A 611 -19.66 -7.73 1.93
C GLY A 611 -20.14 -7.81 0.48
N LEU A 612 -20.18 -9.01 -0.10
CA LEU A 612 -20.76 -9.27 -1.41
C LEU A 612 -22.23 -9.65 -1.30
N THR A 613 -22.96 -9.36 -2.37
CA THR A 613 -24.39 -9.61 -2.50
C THR A 613 -24.62 -10.82 -3.41
N TYR A 614 -25.56 -11.68 -3.02
CA TYR A 614 -25.85 -12.92 -3.70
C TYR A 614 -27.15 -12.79 -4.50
N PRO A 615 -27.11 -12.75 -5.84
CA PRO A 615 -28.29 -12.63 -6.67
C PRO A 615 -29.12 -13.93 -6.64
N ASN A 616 -30.43 -13.81 -6.87
CA ASN A 616 -31.27 -14.96 -7.19
C ASN A 616 -30.97 -15.46 -8.63
N LEU A 617 -31.34 -16.70 -8.92
CA LEU A 617 -31.00 -17.33 -10.21
C LEU A 617 -31.77 -16.73 -11.40
N GLU A 618 -33.00 -16.26 -11.18
CA GLU A 618 -33.82 -15.63 -12.21
C GLU A 618 -33.14 -14.36 -12.77
N PHE A 619 -32.63 -13.53 -11.87
CA PHE A 619 -31.94 -12.29 -12.23
C PHE A 619 -30.61 -12.57 -12.93
N VAL A 620 -29.87 -13.60 -12.50
CA VAL A 620 -28.65 -14.02 -13.19
C VAL A 620 -28.97 -14.48 -14.61
N ALA A 621 -30.07 -15.21 -14.81
CA ALA A 621 -30.47 -15.69 -16.13
C ALA A 621 -30.77 -14.52 -17.08
N VAL A 622 -31.52 -13.52 -16.60
CA VAL A 622 -31.82 -12.30 -17.37
C VAL A 622 -30.53 -11.57 -17.77
N LEU A 623 -29.59 -11.42 -16.83
CA LEU A 623 -28.32 -10.74 -17.12
C LEU A 623 -27.42 -11.55 -18.06
N LYS A 624 -27.52 -12.88 -18.04
CA LYS A 624 -26.77 -13.75 -18.95
C LYS A 624 -27.27 -13.57 -20.39
N GLU A 625 -28.58 -13.64 -20.61
CA GLU A 625 -29.17 -13.37 -21.93
C GLU A 625 -28.86 -11.95 -22.41
N LEU A 626 -28.94 -10.96 -21.52
CA LEU A 626 -28.56 -9.59 -21.86
C LEU A 626 -27.09 -9.47 -22.26
N ALA A 627 -26.19 -10.17 -21.58
CA ALA A 627 -24.76 -10.16 -21.91
C ALA A 627 -24.49 -10.80 -23.28
N GLU A 628 -25.16 -11.90 -23.62
CA GLU A 628 -25.09 -12.54 -24.95
C GLU A 628 -25.59 -11.61 -26.05
N VAL A 629 -26.76 -11.00 -25.85
CA VAL A 629 -27.31 -10.03 -26.79
C VAL A 629 -26.34 -8.87 -27.01
N ILE A 630 -25.81 -8.27 -25.93
CA ILE A 630 -24.83 -7.17 -26.05
C ILE A 630 -23.59 -7.64 -26.79
N HIS A 631 -23.12 -8.85 -26.54
CA HIS A 631 -21.96 -9.39 -27.24
C HIS A 631 -22.18 -9.51 -28.75
N LEU A 632 -23.37 -9.93 -29.17
CA LEU A 632 -23.78 -10.00 -30.58
C LEU A 632 -23.98 -8.61 -31.19
N LEU A 633 -24.41 -7.63 -30.41
CA LEU A 633 -24.59 -6.25 -30.87
C LEU A 633 -23.25 -5.54 -31.14
N ILE A 634 -22.22 -5.78 -30.31
CA ILE A 634 -20.95 -5.03 -30.35
C ILE A 634 -20.31 -4.95 -31.75
N PRO A 635 -20.20 -6.03 -32.55
CA PRO A 635 -19.63 -5.97 -33.89
C PRO A 635 -20.40 -5.06 -34.87
N HIS A 636 -21.68 -4.81 -34.62
CA HIS A 636 -22.56 -4.01 -35.47
C HIS A 636 -22.64 -2.54 -35.05
N ILE A 637 -22.04 -2.18 -33.91
CA ILE A 637 -22.06 -0.82 -33.38
C ILE A 637 -20.86 -0.04 -33.91
N GLU A 638 -21.12 1.16 -34.43
CA GLU A 638 -20.06 2.08 -34.84
C GLU A 638 -19.10 2.36 -33.67
N LYS A 639 -17.79 2.44 -33.95
CA LYS A 639 -16.75 2.59 -32.92
C LYS A 639 -16.85 3.90 -32.13
N GLU A 640 -17.57 4.90 -32.65
CA GLU A 640 -17.80 6.16 -31.96
C GLU A 640 -18.99 6.05 -30.99
N ASN A 641 -18.74 6.27 -29.70
CA ASN A 641 -19.75 6.26 -28.63
C ASN A 641 -20.58 4.96 -28.49
N PRO A 642 -19.96 3.77 -28.42
CA PRO A 642 -20.67 2.49 -28.41
C PRO A 642 -21.68 2.37 -27.27
N CYS A 643 -21.40 2.91 -26.08
CA CYS A 643 -22.35 2.89 -24.97
C CYS A 643 -23.63 3.68 -25.24
N ARG A 644 -23.52 4.79 -25.99
CA ARG A 644 -24.68 5.60 -26.38
C ARG A 644 -25.52 4.84 -27.39
N THR A 645 -24.90 4.26 -28.41
CA THR A 645 -25.56 3.47 -29.46
C THR A 645 -26.22 2.21 -28.90
N VAL A 646 -25.57 1.50 -27.94
CA VAL A 646 -26.20 0.40 -27.21
C VAL A 646 -27.43 0.88 -26.44
N ASN A 647 -27.31 1.98 -25.68
CA ASN A 647 -28.43 2.50 -24.89
C ASN A 647 -29.60 2.96 -25.77
N GLU A 648 -29.33 3.67 -26.86
CA GLU A 648 -30.34 4.11 -27.82
C GLU A 648 -31.01 2.91 -28.50
N SER A 649 -30.24 1.90 -28.91
CA SER A 649 -30.77 0.65 -29.47
C SER A 649 -31.65 -0.10 -28.47
N LEU A 650 -31.19 -0.28 -27.23
CA LEU A 650 -31.97 -0.90 -26.16
C LEU A 650 -33.22 -0.09 -25.81
N MET A 651 -33.17 1.24 -25.92
CA MET A 651 -34.34 2.12 -25.73
C MET A 651 -35.34 2.02 -26.88
N CYS A 652 -34.90 1.88 -28.13
CA CYS A 652 -35.78 1.61 -29.27
C CYS A 652 -36.47 0.24 -29.12
N LEU A 653 -35.75 -0.75 -28.60
CA LEU A 653 -36.29 -2.09 -28.31
C LEU A 653 -37.28 -2.12 -27.13
N ARG A 654 -37.20 -1.15 -26.20
CA ARG A 654 -38.23 -0.98 -25.15
C ARG A 654 -39.62 -0.79 -25.73
N PHE A 655 -39.77 -0.15 -26.90
CA PHE A 655 -41.08 0.07 -27.52
C PHE A 655 -41.73 -1.20 -28.10
N GLU A 656 -40.95 -2.21 -28.50
CA GLU A 656 -41.50 -3.49 -29.00
C GLU A 656 -41.77 -4.51 -27.89
N VAL A 657 -41.03 -4.49 -26.78
CA VAL A 657 -41.14 -5.50 -25.70
C VAL A 657 -42.15 -5.10 -24.61
N THR A 658 -42.58 -3.83 -24.56
CA THR A 658 -43.55 -3.34 -23.56
C THR A 658 -44.98 -3.82 -23.76
N THR A 659 -45.33 -4.53 -24.83
CA THR A 659 -46.69 -5.06 -25.00
C THR A 659 -46.99 -6.29 -24.14
N ASP A 660 -45.99 -7.02 -23.62
CA ASP A 660 -46.23 -8.24 -22.82
C ASP A 660 -45.43 -8.35 -21.50
N CYS A 661 -44.60 -7.36 -21.13
CA CYS A 661 -43.81 -7.39 -19.89
C CYS A 661 -44.34 -6.41 -18.81
N THR A 662 -45.61 -6.55 -18.43
CA THR A 662 -46.29 -5.68 -17.44
C THR A 662 -45.91 -5.94 -15.98
N ARG A 663 -45.00 -6.89 -15.66
CA ARG A 663 -44.65 -7.18 -14.26
C ARG A 663 -43.36 -6.55 -13.72
N ILE A 664 -42.56 -5.88 -14.54
CA ILE A 664 -41.30 -5.26 -14.07
C ILE A 664 -41.26 -3.72 -14.32
N ILE A 665 -42.12 -3.17 -15.16
CA ILE A 665 -41.96 -1.79 -15.69
C ILE A 665 -42.88 -0.73 -15.02
N GLU A 666 -43.92 -1.10 -14.29
CA GLU A 666 -44.84 -0.11 -13.67
C GLU A 666 -44.21 0.75 -12.54
N LEU A 667 -42.96 0.50 -12.13
CA LEU A 667 -42.32 1.25 -11.04
C LEU A 667 -41.29 2.30 -11.49
N THR A 668 -41.04 2.43 -12.80
CA THR A 668 -40.05 3.41 -13.32
C THR A 668 -40.63 4.63 -14.03
N ASP A 669 -41.95 4.68 -14.25
CA ASP A 669 -42.59 5.79 -14.97
C ASP A 669 -43.66 6.50 -14.13
N ARG A 670 -43.21 7.19 -13.08
CA ARG A 670 -43.85 8.44 -12.63
C ARG A 670 -42.82 9.56 -12.56
N LYS A 671 -42.55 10.17 -13.72
CA LYS A 671 -42.15 11.57 -13.77
C LYS A 671 -43.40 12.40 -13.47
N GLU A 672 -43.61 12.78 -12.21
CA GLU A 672 -44.52 13.89 -11.93
C GLU A 672 -43.80 15.21 -12.26
N HIS A 673 -44.33 15.86 -13.29
CA HIS A 673 -44.14 17.26 -13.60
C HIS A 673 -44.24 18.14 -12.35
N TYR A 674 -43.28 19.02 -12.14
CA TYR A 674 -43.57 20.32 -11.55
C TYR A 674 -42.83 21.42 -12.33
N SER A 675 -43.58 22.02 -13.25
CA SER A 675 -43.40 23.37 -13.75
C SER A 675 -43.40 24.35 -12.59
N SER A 676 -42.39 25.21 -12.55
CA SER A 676 -42.31 26.37 -11.65
C SER A 676 -43.48 27.33 -11.88
N PRO A 677 -44.19 27.78 -10.82
CA PRO A 677 -44.94 29.03 -10.89
C PRO A 677 -44.08 30.17 -10.33
N LYS A 678 -43.97 31.24 -11.13
CA LYS A 678 -43.58 32.57 -10.68
C LYS A 678 -44.60 33.09 -9.66
N VAL A 679 -44.17 33.55 -8.49
CA VAL A 679 -44.94 34.51 -7.68
C VAL A 679 -43.99 35.45 -6.93
N THR A 680 -44.11 36.75 -7.19
CA THR A 680 -43.60 37.87 -6.38
C THR A 680 -44.70 38.37 -5.40
N PRO A 681 -44.36 39.19 -4.38
CA PRO A 681 -44.68 38.94 -2.98
C PRO A 681 -45.89 39.73 -2.43
N ALA A 682 -46.54 39.22 -1.37
CA ALA A 682 -47.23 40.03 -0.36
C ALA A 682 -47.73 39.22 0.87
N LEU A 683 -47.27 39.66 2.05
CA LEU A 683 -48.04 39.97 3.26
C LEU A 683 -48.64 38.88 4.20
N PHE A 684 -48.27 39.11 5.48
CA PHE A 684 -48.95 38.87 6.77
C PHE A 684 -48.79 37.54 7.56
N ASN A 685 -48.00 37.67 8.65
CA ASN A 685 -48.19 37.21 10.03
C ASN A 685 -49.07 35.98 10.31
N GLU A 686 -48.54 35.00 11.06
CA GLU A 686 -48.61 34.96 12.53
C GLU A 686 -47.76 33.81 13.12
N LYS A 687 -47.51 33.95 14.43
CA LYS A 687 -46.58 33.25 15.31
C LYS A 687 -46.88 31.75 15.47
N VAL A 688 -45.87 30.94 15.82
CA VAL A 688 -45.69 30.28 17.15
C VAL A 688 -44.39 29.44 17.17
N SER A 689 -43.75 29.47 18.34
CA SER A 689 -42.37 29.12 18.75
C SER A 689 -41.99 27.62 18.74
N PRO A 690 -40.67 27.28 18.83
CA PRO A 690 -40.17 25.91 18.84
C PRO A 690 -39.97 25.35 20.27
N VAL A 691 -40.17 24.04 20.45
CA VAL A 691 -39.79 23.30 21.67
C VAL A 691 -38.73 22.26 21.35
N THR A 692 -37.66 22.33 22.13
CA THR A 692 -36.47 21.48 22.24
C THR A 692 -36.75 20.14 22.94
N SER A 693 -36.03 19.07 22.58
CA SER A 693 -35.44 18.14 23.57
C SER A 693 -34.42 17.16 22.97
N LYS A 694 -33.22 17.18 23.55
CA LYS A 694 -32.21 16.12 23.57
C LYS A 694 -32.61 15.04 24.59
N GLN A 695 -32.44 13.75 24.29
CA GLN A 695 -32.09 12.67 25.25
C GLN A 695 -31.90 11.34 24.48
N SER A 696 -30.67 10.83 24.39
CA SER A 696 -30.09 9.74 25.20
C SER A 696 -30.60 8.34 24.87
N TRP A 697 -29.78 7.52 24.20
CA TRP A 697 -29.91 6.06 24.21
C TRP A 697 -28.56 5.43 24.55
N LYS A 698 -28.48 4.90 25.77
CA LYS A 698 -27.44 4.01 26.28
C LYS A 698 -28.11 2.66 26.55
N THR A 699 -27.46 1.60 26.05
CA THR A 699 -27.43 0.22 26.57
C THR A 699 -28.73 -0.54 26.81
N CYS A 700 -28.86 -1.70 26.16
CA CYS A 700 -29.02 -2.98 26.88
C CYS A 700 -28.62 -4.18 26.00
N TYR A 701 -27.70 -4.97 26.55
CA TYR A 701 -27.35 -6.35 26.17
C TYR A 701 -28.13 -7.29 27.11
N HIS A 702 -28.30 -8.53 26.67
CA HIS A 702 -28.70 -9.76 27.39
C HIS A 702 -30.17 -10.25 27.41
N GLN A 703 -30.31 -11.39 26.71
CA GLN A 703 -30.90 -12.68 27.11
C GLN A 703 -32.41 -12.84 27.36
N GLY A 704 -32.96 -13.88 26.69
CA GLY A 704 -33.90 -14.81 27.31
C GLY A 704 -35.25 -14.97 26.61
N ASN A 705 -35.28 -15.71 25.50
CA ASN A 705 -36.05 -16.96 25.33
C ASN A 705 -35.97 -17.47 23.90
#